data_AF-A0A5H2BG02-F1
#
_entry.id   AF-A0A5H2BG02-F1
#
_cell.length_a   1.000
_cell.length_b   1.000
_cell.length_c   1.000
_cell.angle_alpha   90.00
_cell.angle_beta   90.00
_cell.angle_gamma   90.00
#
_symmetry.space_group_name_H-M   'P 1'
#
loop_
_entity.id
_entity.type
_entity.pdbx_description
1 polymer ?
#
loop_
_entity_poly.entity_id
_entity_poly.type
_entity_poly.pdbx_seq_one_letter_code
_entity_poly.pdbx_strand_id
1 'polypeptide(L)'
;MTEKTLLEENSKAKIVNNVEKGKSKISNEEQAYKILLDEEAIQDTRCGIGPFRSKWLQFLARKEVYLMVYCLVGVTNGMFFTYSVSVISTVEKRFKLTSKQTGTTLIGNDISQVILAIFLGYFGNFGHRPRWMGVGIMIASMSCFVAAIPHFIYGPGQDAIDLVEETSANLMGNYKGFNKTKKVELCYSQPEDTCGLENGGGGGAIIAPVIFLFFSQFLVGIAVSIFYSIGVTYLDDNINKKTYPIYYAATLLLRILGPVLGYLSGGKFLSMWIDPAYSPNLSKRDPRWLGAWWLGYLVIGTVLLITGNLLFLFPRKLPETIRREAKKVARQVEKDAEEGGNRSVEYFAAAIKKKKVEERPTLDNLRKALKRLFTNKIWVGNLFNTCTIVLAMSCYWNFKPKYLENQFRRSAAEANYYTGVASLASVSLGTALGGAIMRWVRPGPRFVSGYNIFITLFTCAGFIVLMFIGCEKLDVVGPIGSQMVPPCSSDCGCTDKFSPMCSEDQKTLYYSPCYAGCTVANTTASPIAYSECSCITNATALLTTPFPAVNISSMQDGHKSMFGGGTSSYCPEPCDSFFYYLIVQIVIKTVTATARVSSSVIHLRSVDDEDKGVALGALTAFLSCFGLIPGPIIMGAVIDSACLLWDMSCGKRGNCWLYDSDIFRLAMHLVPAVFTFISVFGDIVVFYYSRQLDLYGERDNEIKVEKEAGETDESKPLNVVEEEAIESTGTSDMVLNV
;
A
#
# COMPACT_ATOMS: atom_id res chain seq x y z
N MET A 1 57.08 -54.62 -7.26
CA MET A 1 55.96 -53.83 -6.71
C MET A 1 55.70 -52.73 -7.72
N THR A 2 54.62 -52.85 -8.48
CA THR A 2 54.35 -52.07 -9.70
C THR A 2 53.78 -50.69 -9.37
N GLU A 3 53.98 -49.71 -10.26
CA GLU A 3 53.45 -48.34 -10.16
C GLU A 3 51.94 -48.27 -9.83
N LYS A 4 51.17 -49.29 -10.25
CA LYS A 4 49.76 -49.50 -9.87
C LYS A 4 49.53 -49.69 -8.37
N THR A 5 50.42 -50.42 -7.67
CA THR A 5 50.30 -50.64 -6.21
C THR A 5 50.56 -49.38 -5.40
N LEU A 6 51.49 -48.51 -5.84
CA LEU A 6 51.76 -47.21 -5.19
C LEU A 6 50.61 -46.20 -5.41
N LEU A 7 49.99 -46.19 -6.59
CA LEU A 7 48.80 -45.37 -6.87
C LEU A 7 47.58 -45.82 -6.06
N GLU A 8 47.39 -47.13 -5.87
CA GLU A 8 46.34 -47.67 -5.01
C GLU A 8 46.56 -47.36 -3.53
N GLU A 9 47.79 -47.45 -3.01
CA GLU A 9 48.11 -47.09 -1.63
C GLU A 9 47.93 -45.59 -1.35
N ASN A 10 48.39 -44.72 -2.27
CA ASN A 10 48.17 -43.28 -2.15
C ASN A 10 46.69 -42.91 -2.24
N SER A 11 45.93 -43.59 -3.10
CA SER A 11 44.47 -43.42 -3.18
C SER A 11 43.79 -43.85 -1.88
N LYS A 12 44.14 -45.02 -1.33
CA LYS A 12 43.61 -45.53 -0.05
C LYS A 12 43.98 -44.62 1.12
N ALA A 13 45.22 -44.14 1.22
CA ALA A 13 45.65 -43.20 2.26
C ALA A 13 44.88 -41.88 2.17
N LYS A 14 44.65 -41.36 0.96
CA LYS A 14 43.85 -40.15 0.73
C LYS A 14 42.38 -40.36 1.10
N ILE A 15 41.82 -41.53 0.83
CA ILE A 15 40.45 -41.91 1.24
C ILE A 15 40.35 -42.02 2.76
N VAL A 16 41.30 -42.69 3.43
CA VAL A 16 41.33 -42.84 4.90
C VAL A 16 41.44 -41.47 5.57
N ASN A 17 42.35 -40.61 5.11
CA ASN A 17 42.49 -39.24 5.61
C ASN A 17 41.22 -38.41 5.40
N ASN A 18 40.54 -38.56 4.25
CA ASN A 18 39.27 -37.88 4.00
C ASN A 18 38.13 -38.40 4.89
N VAL A 19 38.11 -39.70 5.18
CA VAL A 19 37.15 -40.33 6.10
C VAL A 19 37.40 -39.91 7.55
N GLU A 20 38.66 -39.84 7.99
CA GLU A 20 39.05 -39.35 9.31
C GLU A 20 38.77 -37.86 9.49
N LYS A 21 39.09 -37.03 8.50
CA LYS A 21 38.67 -35.61 8.45
C LYS A 21 37.16 -35.48 8.51
N GLY A 22 36.41 -36.33 7.78
CA GLY A 22 34.95 -36.36 7.82
C GLY A 22 34.38 -36.76 9.20
N LYS A 23 34.97 -37.76 9.87
CA LYS A 23 34.58 -38.17 11.23
C LYS A 23 34.91 -37.11 12.29
N SER A 24 36.09 -36.50 12.20
CA SER A 24 36.51 -35.40 13.08
C SER A 24 35.56 -34.19 12.94
N LYS A 25 35.19 -33.83 11.72
CA LYS A 25 34.22 -32.77 11.44
C LYS A 25 32.85 -33.04 12.09
N ILE A 26 32.31 -34.25 11.92
CA ILE A 26 31.02 -34.63 12.51
C ILE A 26 31.10 -34.61 14.04
N SER A 27 32.20 -35.10 14.63
CA SER A 27 32.44 -35.07 16.07
C SER A 27 32.51 -33.64 16.62
N ASN A 28 33.22 -32.74 15.95
CA ASN A 28 33.34 -31.33 16.33
C ASN A 28 32.00 -30.60 16.22
N GLU A 29 31.20 -30.89 15.19
CA GLU A 29 29.83 -30.35 15.04
C GLU A 29 28.91 -30.80 16.19
N GLU A 30 28.92 -32.08 16.53
CA GLU A 30 28.11 -32.67 17.61
C GLU A 30 28.52 -32.09 18.98
N GLN A 31 29.83 -31.96 19.22
CA GLN A 31 30.38 -31.38 20.44
C GLN A 31 30.03 -29.89 20.56
N ALA A 32 30.21 -29.11 19.49
CA ALA A 32 29.80 -27.71 19.44
C ALA A 32 28.29 -27.54 19.68
N TYR A 33 27.48 -28.43 19.10
CA TYR A 33 26.03 -28.41 19.30
C TYR A 33 25.67 -28.63 20.76
N LYS A 34 26.25 -29.64 21.43
CA LYS A 34 26.00 -29.89 22.86
C LYS A 34 26.44 -28.72 23.76
N ILE A 35 27.57 -28.08 23.48
CA ILE A 35 28.08 -26.93 24.26
C ILE A 35 27.17 -25.70 24.10
N LEU A 36 26.62 -25.51 22.89
CA LEU A 36 25.71 -24.42 22.58
C LEU A 36 24.26 -24.70 23.04
N LEU A 37 23.88 -25.98 23.23
CA LEU A 37 22.59 -26.39 23.78
C LEU A 37 22.62 -26.44 25.32
N ASP A 38 22.77 -25.29 25.96
CA ASP A 38 22.55 -25.18 27.40
C ASP A 38 21.04 -25.17 27.77
N GLU A 39 20.71 -25.26 29.05
CA GLU A 39 19.31 -25.26 29.50
C GLU A 39 18.55 -24.00 29.06
N GLU A 40 19.22 -22.85 29.03
CA GLU A 40 18.66 -21.58 28.54
C GLU A 40 18.34 -21.65 27.04
N ALA A 41 19.23 -22.23 26.23
CA ALA A 41 19.03 -22.46 24.80
C ALA A 41 17.94 -23.51 24.51
N ILE A 42 17.79 -24.54 25.36
CA ILE A 42 16.68 -25.49 25.27
C ILE A 42 15.34 -24.77 25.52
N GLN A 43 15.32 -23.84 26.47
CA GLN A 43 14.14 -23.02 26.69
C GLN A 43 13.89 -22.04 25.54
N ASP A 44 14.93 -21.43 24.98
CA ASP A 44 14.80 -20.48 23.87
C ASP A 44 14.38 -21.13 22.54
N THR A 45 14.45 -22.47 22.43
CA THR A 45 14.13 -23.22 21.21
C THR A 45 12.80 -23.97 21.21
N ARG A 46 12.13 -24.07 22.36
CA ARG A 46 10.83 -24.76 22.49
C ARG A 46 9.66 -23.80 22.34
N CYS A 47 8.65 -24.22 21.57
CA CYS A 47 7.38 -23.50 21.47
C CYS A 47 6.59 -23.56 22.77
N GLY A 48 5.88 -22.47 23.09
CA GLY A 48 4.98 -22.37 24.23
C GLY A 48 5.06 -21.06 25.01
N ILE A 49 4.16 -20.91 25.99
CA ILE A 49 4.08 -19.74 26.88
C ILE A 49 4.31 -20.20 28.31
N GLY A 50 5.29 -19.59 28.97
CA GLY A 50 5.66 -19.92 30.35
C GLY A 50 5.97 -21.42 30.52
N PRO A 51 5.34 -22.11 31.49
CA PRO A 51 5.53 -23.54 31.74
C PRO A 51 4.81 -24.43 30.71
N PHE A 52 3.88 -23.90 29.92
CA PHE A 52 3.09 -24.69 28.97
C PHE A 52 3.86 -24.90 27.66
N ARG A 53 4.70 -25.95 27.62
CA ARG A 53 5.56 -26.32 26.49
C ARG A 53 5.35 -27.79 26.11
N SER A 54 4.16 -28.11 25.62
CA SER A 54 3.78 -29.48 25.28
C SER A 54 4.53 -30.01 24.04
N LYS A 55 4.60 -31.34 23.92
CA LYS A 55 5.24 -32.02 22.76
C LYS A 55 4.52 -31.71 21.45
N TRP A 56 3.20 -31.59 21.47
CA TRP A 56 2.41 -31.28 20.27
C TRP A 56 2.75 -29.88 19.73
N LEU A 57 2.87 -28.86 20.58
CA LEU A 57 3.21 -27.48 20.16
C LEU A 57 4.57 -27.36 19.45
N GLN A 58 5.46 -28.34 19.56
CA GLN A 58 6.76 -28.31 18.91
C GLN A 58 6.67 -28.39 17.38
N PHE A 59 5.52 -28.77 16.79
CA PHE A 59 5.35 -28.68 15.33
C PHE A 59 5.46 -27.23 14.81
N LEU A 60 5.19 -26.23 15.67
CA LEU A 60 5.33 -24.80 15.38
C LEU A 60 6.80 -24.36 15.33
N ALA A 61 7.75 -25.14 15.88
CA ALA A 61 9.19 -24.83 15.91
C ALA A 61 9.88 -25.06 14.55
N ARG A 62 9.13 -24.87 13.46
CA ARG A 62 9.57 -25.05 12.07
C ARG A 62 9.55 -23.71 11.35
N LYS A 63 10.63 -23.42 10.61
CA LYS A 63 10.77 -22.17 9.84
C LYS A 63 9.68 -21.99 8.78
N GLU A 64 9.18 -23.09 8.22
CA GLU A 64 8.11 -23.10 7.21
C GLU A 64 6.78 -22.63 7.80
N VAL A 65 6.48 -23.04 9.04
CA VAL A 65 5.25 -22.63 9.74
C VAL A 65 5.34 -21.17 10.16
N TYR A 66 6.51 -20.73 10.65
CA TYR A 66 6.75 -19.31 10.92
C TYR A 66 6.55 -18.47 9.67
N LEU A 67 7.14 -18.88 8.54
CA LEU A 67 7.01 -18.18 7.26
C LEU A 67 5.53 -18.06 6.82
N MET A 68 4.76 -19.14 6.95
CA MET A 68 3.34 -19.13 6.61
C MET A 68 2.56 -18.11 7.46
N VAL A 69 2.78 -18.09 8.78
CA VAL A 69 2.14 -17.14 9.70
C VAL A 69 2.60 -15.71 9.39
N TYR A 70 3.91 -15.52 9.16
CA TYR A 70 4.49 -14.23 8.81
C TYR A 70 3.91 -13.65 7.51
N CYS A 71 3.79 -14.48 6.47
CA CYS A 71 3.15 -14.09 5.21
C CYS A 71 1.68 -13.76 5.39
N LEU A 72 0.93 -14.56 6.17
CA LEU A 72 -0.49 -14.31 6.44
C LEU A 72 -0.69 -12.95 7.13
N VAL A 73 0.11 -12.66 8.16
CA VAL A 73 0.11 -11.35 8.83
C VAL A 73 0.48 -10.23 7.84
N GLY A 74 1.48 -10.44 7.00
CA GLY A 74 1.87 -9.48 5.97
C GLY A 74 0.76 -9.18 4.96
N VAL A 75 0.00 -10.21 4.55
CA VAL A 75 -1.18 -10.09 3.69
C VAL A 75 -2.27 -9.29 4.41
N THR A 76 -2.60 -9.63 5.64
CA THR A 76 -3.67 -8.96 6.40
C THR A 76 -3.33 -7.50 6.73
N ASN A 77 -2.07 -7.19 7.04
CA ASN A 77 -1.61 -5.81 7.20
C ASN A 77 -1.72 -5.03 5.88
N GLY A 78 -1.31 -5.62 4.75
CA GLY A 78 -1.48 -5.01 3.43
C GLY A 78 -2.95 -4.77 3.07
N MET A 79 -3.82 -5.69 3.46
CA MET A 79 -5.27 -5.59 3.28
C MET A 79 -5.85 -4.43 4.09
N PHE A 80 -5.43 -4.22 5.33
CA PHE A 80 -5.87 -3.08 6.16
C PHE A 80 -5.61 -1.73 5.47
N PHE A 81 -4.41 -1.52 4.94
CA PHE A 81 -4.04 -0.25 4.32
C PHE A 81 -4.88 0.05 3.08
N THR A 82 -4.99 -0.88 2.14
CA THR A 82 -5.78 -0.64 0.93
C THR A 82 -7.28 -0.68 1.18
N TYR A 83 -7.74 -1.42 2.20
CA TYR A 83 -9.13 -1.32 2.64
C TYR A 83 -9.43 0.08 3.18
N SER A 84 -8.55 0.64 4.02
CA SER A 84 -8.68 2.01 4.52
C SER A 84 -8.75 3.03 3.38
N VAL A 85 -7.91 2.87 2.36
CA VAL A 85 -7.94 3.69 1.14
C VAL A 85 -9.24 3.49 0.34
N SER A 86 -9.71 2.25 0.23
CA SER A 86 -10.89 1.91 -0.57
C SER A 86 -12.18 2.57 -0.07
N VAL A 87 -12.28 2.82 1.24
CA VAL A 87 -13.49 3.33 1.89
C VAL A 87 -13.51 4.85 2.08
N ILE A 88 -12.42 5.56 1.73
CA ILE A 88 -12.27 7.01 1.96
C ILE A 88 -13.48 7.79 1.44
N SER A 89 -13.87 7.59 0.18
CA SER A 89 -14.97 8.34 -0.44
C SER A 89 -16.30 8.14 0.28
N THR A 90 -16.54 6.95 0.84
CA THR A 90 -17.76 6.66 1.61
C THR A 90 -17.71 7.29 3.01
N VAL A 91 -16.55 7.22 3.68
CA VAL A 91 -16.33 7.87 4.99
C VAL A 91 -16.46 9.38 4.88
N GLU A 92 -15.92 9.98 3.81
CA GLU A 92 -16.07 11.41 3.50
C GLU A 92 -17.53 11.82 3.37
N LYS A 93 -18.30 11.10 2.55
CA LYS A 93 -19.74 11.37 2.37
C LYS A 93 -20.52 11.18 3.66
N ARG A 94 -20.23 10.10 4.39
CA ARG A 94 -20.98 9.76 5.62
C ARG A 94 -20.77 10.78 6.74
N PHE A 95 -19.53 11.22 6.95
CA PHE A 95 -19.19 12.14 8.05
C PHE A 95 -18.98 13.59 7.59
N LYS A 96 -19.28 13.88 6.31
CA LYS A 96 -19.11 15.19 5.68
C LYS A 96 -17.70 15.73 5.89
N LEU A 97 -16.71 14.92 5.55
CA LEU A 97 -15.29 15.26 5.69
C LEU A 97 -14.70 15.75 4.37
N THR A 98 -13.85 16.77 4.46
CA THR A 98 -13.00 17.23 3.34
C THR A 98 -11.91 16.19 3.02
N SER A 99 -11.37 16.20 1.80
CA SER A 99 -10.30 15.27 1.42
C SER A 99 -9.01 15.52 2.22
N LYS A 100 -8.78 16.76 2.64
CA LYS A 100 -7.67 17.10 3.55
C LYS A 100 -7.82 16.44 4.93
N GLN A 101 -9.04 16.40 5.49
CA GLN A 101 -9.28 15.77 6.79
C GLN A 101 -9.08 14.26 6.74
N THR A 102 -9.57 13.57 5.69
CA THR A 102 -9.34 12.14 5.50
C THR A 102 -7.89 11.83 5.14
N GLY A 103 -7.22 12.70 4.37
CA GLY A 103 -5.77 12.63 4.20
C GLY A 103 -5.03 12.69 5.54
N THR A 104 -5.51 13.51 6.49
CA THR A 104 -4.93 13.62 7.84
C THR A 104 -5.18 12.38 8.70
N THR A 105 -6.26 11.61 8.49
CA THR A 105 -6.46 10.37 9.25
C THR A 105 -5.48 9.28 8.82
N LEU A 106 -5.20 9.16 7.52
CA LEU A 106 -4.28 8.15 6.97
C LEU A 106 -2.85 8.28 7.49
N ILE A 107 -2.37 9.51 7.68
CA ILE A 107 -0.99 9.76 8.13
C ILE A 107 -0.73 9.32 9.58
N GLY A 108 -1.74 8.94 10.36
CA GLY A 108 -1.56 8.48 11.74
C GLY A 108 -0.57 7.31 11.84
N ASN A 109 -0.66 6.36 10.90
CA ASN A 109 0.29 5.24 10.78
C ASN A 109 1.72 5.73 10.57
N ASP A 110 1.90 6.71 9.70
CA ASP A 110 3.23 7.21 9.35
C ASP A 110 3.84 8.04 10.49
N ILE A 111 3.02 8.76 11.25
CA ILE A 111 3.48 9.48 12.44
C ILE A 111 4.05 8.51 13.48
N SER A 112 3.38 7.39 13.76
CA SER A 112 3.92 6.41 14.71
C SER A 112 5.20 5.75 14.19
N GLN A 113 5.33 5.52 12.87
CA GLN A 113 6.55 5.04 12.25
C GLN A 113 7.72 6.04 12.39
N VAL A 114 7.49 7.34 12.16
CA VAL A 114 8.52 8.38 12.37
C VAL A 114 9.04 8.38 13.80
N ILE A 115 8.14 8.29 14.79
CA ILE A 115 8.48 8.37 16.20
C ILE A 115 9.18 7.09 16.68
N LEU A 116 8.72 5.92 16.25
CA LEU A 116 9.06 4.64 16.90
C LEU A 116 9.85 3.65 16.04
N ALA A 117 9.88 3.77 14.70
CA ALA A 117 10.46 2.72 13.85
C ALA A 117 11.95 2.46 14.09
N ILE A 118 12.76 3.52 14.28
CA ILE A 118 14.20 3.39 14.58
C ILE A 118 14.40 2.71 15.94
N PHE A 119 13.66 3.15 16.97
CA PHE A 119 13.76 2.62 18.32
C PHE A 119 13.30 1.17 18.41
N LEU A 120 12.13 0.85 17.86
CA LEU A 120 11.57 -0.50 17.84
C LEU A 120 12.43 -1.45 16.99
N GLY A 121 12.99 -0.96 15.88
CA GLY A 121 13.92 -1.73 15.05
C GLY A 121 15.26 -2.01 15.74
N TYR A 122 15.77 -1.10 16.57
CA TYR A 122 16.99 -1.35 17.33
C TYR A 122 16.73 -2.25 18.55
N PHE A 123 15.90 -1.81 19.49
CA PHE A 123 15.70 -2.51 20.76
C PHE A 123 14.93 -3.83 20.61
N GLY A 124 13.99 -3.89 19.67
CA GLY A 124 13.18 -5.08 19.44
C GLY A 124 13.98 -6.30 18.97
N ASN A 125 15.15 -6.08 18.36
CA ASN A 125 16.03 -7.16 17.90
C ASN A 125 16.74 -7.91 19.03
N PHE A 126 16.88 -7.31 20.22
CA PHE A 126 17.53 -7.92 21.38
C PHE A 126 16.57 -8.74 22.26
N GLY A 127 15.26 -8.48 22.14
CA GLY A 127 14.21 -9.15 22.91
C GLY A 127 13.78 -10.52 22.36
N HIS A 128 12.65 -11.02 22.85
CA HIS A 128 12.00 -12.20 22.30
C HIS A 128 11.20 -11.84 21.04
N ARG A 129 11.88 -11.83 19.89
CA ARG A 129 11.37 -11.28 18.62
C ARG A 129 9.94 -11.71 18.22
N PRO A 130 9.55 -13.00 18.22
CA PRO A 130 8.17 -13.39 17.90
C PRO A 130 7.10 -12.84 18.85
N ARG A 131 7.42 -12.64 20.13
CA ARG A 131 6.47 -12.07 21.11
C ARG A 131 6.30 -10.57 20.92
N TRP A 132 7.37 -9.85 20.59
CA TRP A 132 7.28 -8.45 20.17
C TRP A 132 6.36 -8.31 18.95
N MET A 133 6.53 -9.19 17.96
CA MET A 133 5.62 -9.25 16.81
C MET A 133 4.19 -9.57 17.23
N GLY A 134 3.99 -10.57 18.10
CA GLY A 134 2.67 -10.90 18.65
C GLY A 134 1.99 -9.68 19.29
N VAL A 135 2.69 -8.93 20.14
CA VAL A 135 2.19 -7.68 20.74
C VAL A 135 1.82 -6.66 19.66
N GLY A 136 2.70 -6.44 18.68
CA GLY A 136 2.41 -5.56 17.55
C GLY A 136 1.14 -5.96 16.81
N ILE A 137 0.97 -7.24 16.49
CA ILE A 137 -0.23 -7.72 15.76
C ILE A 137 -1.49 -7.65 16.61
N MET A 138 -1.42 -7.83 17.94
CA MET A 138 -2.55 -7.58 18.84
C MET A 138 -2.95 -6.10 18.84
N ILE A 139 -1.98 -5.18 18.82
CA ILE A 139 -2.24 -3.74 18.67
C ILE A 139 -2.91 -3.45 17.32
N ALA A 140 -2.45 -4.08 16.23
CA ALA A 140 -3.11 -3.95 14.92
C ALA A 140 -4.53 -4.53 14.91
N SER A 141 -4.79 -5.65 15.59
CA SER A 141 -6.15 -6.20 15.73
C SER A 141 -7.06 -5.21 16.46
N MET A 142 -6.61 -4.67 17.60
CA MET A 142 -7.33 -3.65 18.36
C MET A 142 -7.65 -2.42 17.50
N SER A 143 -6.68 -1.96 16.70
CA SER A 143 -6.87 -0.82 15.82
C SER A 143 -7.99 -1.01 14.78
N CYS A 144 -8.20 -2.23 14.27
CA CYS A 144 -9.26 -2.52 13.31
C CYS A 144 -10.63 -2.36 13.96
N PHE A 145 -10.79 -2.85 15.19
CA PHE A 145 -12.02 -2.64 15.94
C PHE A 145 -12.26 -1.16 16.23
N VAL A 146 -11.20 -0.40 16.57
CA VAL A 146 -11.27 1.05 16.75
C VAL A 146 -11.74 1.76 15.47
N ALA A 147 -11.29 1.35 14.29
CA ALA A 147 -11.76 1.91 13.02
C ALA A 147 -13.26 1.68 12.76
N ALA A 148 -13.84 0.60 13.30
CA ALA A 148 -15.26 0.29 13.14
C ALA A 148 -16.16 1.04 14.15
N ILE A 149 -15.62 1.51 15.29
CA ILE A 149 -16.37 2.19 16.37
C ILE A 149 -17.25 3.35 15.86
N PRO A 150 -16.81 4.25 14.97
CA PRO A 150 -17.65 5.36 14.53
C PRO A 150 -18.99 4.93 13.94
N HIS A 151 -19.05 3.78 13.26
CA HIS A 151 -20.33 3.26 12.76
C HIS A 151 -21.26 2.84 13.90
N PHE A 152 -20.73 2.18 14.95
CA PHE A 152 -21.56 1.74 16.08
C PHE A 152 -22.06 2.89 16.96
N ILE A 153 -21.31 3.99 17.03
CA ILE A 153 -21.71 5.19 17.79
C ILE A 153 -22.70 6.04 17.01
N TYR A 154 -22.42 6.31 15.73
CA TYR A 154 -23.18 7.29 14.92
C TYR A 154 -24.18 6.66 13.96
N GLY A 155 -24.15 5.33 13.76
CA GLY A 155 -25.03 4.62 12.84
C GLY A 155 -24.84 4.98 11.37
N PRO A 156 -25.81 4.62 10.50
CA PRO A 156 -25.77 4.92 9.06
C PRO A 156 -25.94 6.40 8.71
N GLY A 157 -26.47 7.23 9.64
CA GLY A 157 -26.64 8.67 9.47
C GLY A 157 -28.04 9.07 9.02
N GLN A 158 -28.49 10.27 9.38
CA GLN A 158 -29.87 10.73 9.11
C GLN A 158 -30.17 10.77 7.61
N ASP A 159 -29.26 11.34 6.80
CA ASP A 159 -29.40 11.39 5.33
C ASP A 159 -29.62 9.99 4.71
N ALA A 160 -28.99 8.95 5.27
CA ALA A 160 -29.14 7.57 4.81
C ALA A 160 -30.45 6.92 5.28
N ILE A 161 -30.90 7.25 6.49
CA ILE A 161 -32.17 6.79 7.06
C ILE A 161 -33.33 7.39 6.29
N ASP A 162 -33.30 8.69 6.01
CA ASP A 162 -34.34 9.40 5.27
C ASP A 162 -34.57 8.77 3.88
N LEU A 163 -33.50 8.39 3.17
CA LEU A 163 -33.58 7.70 1.86
C LEU A 163 -34.26 6.32 1.95
N VAL A 164 -34.05 5.58 3.04
CA VAL A 164 -34.69 4.29 3.29
C VAL A 164 -36.14 4.47 3.73
N GLU A 165 -36.44 5.49 4.54
CA GLU A 165 -37.80 5.83 4.97
C GLU A 165 -38.66 6.26 3.78
N GLU A 166 -38.12 7.11 2.89
CA GLU A 166 -38.75 7.46 1.61
C GLU A 166 -39.08 6.21 0.80
N THR A 167 -38.16 5.24 0.73
CA THR A 167 -38.38 3.98 0.01
C THR A 167 -39.46 3.11 0.67
N SER A 168 -39.41 2.94 1.99
CA SER A 168 -40.28 2.03 2.76
C SER A 168 -41.71 2.56 2.95
N ALA A 169 -41.89 3.87 3.12
CA ALA A 169 -43.21 4.51 3.12
C ALA A 169 -43.97 4.25 1.82
N ASN A 170 -43.25 4.12 0.69
CA ASN A 170 -43.83 3.82 -0.61
C ASN A 170 -44.23 2.33 -0.77
N LEU A 171 -43.55 1.39 -0.10
CA LEU A 171 -43.97 -0.02 -0.08
C LEU A 171 -45.22 -0.25 0.80
N MET A 172 -45.36 0.47 1.91
CA MET A 172 -46.52 0.34 2.82
C MET A 172 -47.77 1.09 2.33
N GLY A 173 -47.62 2.09 1.46
CA GLY A 173 -48.71 2.87 0.88
C GLY A 173 -49.70 2.09 0.00
N ASN A 174 -49.39 0.85 -0.36
CA ASN A 174 -50.30 -0.03 -1.13
C ASN A 174 -51.31 -0.81 -0.27
N TYR A 175 -51.31 -0.66 1.06
CA TYR A 175 -52.22 -1.35 1.98
C TYR A 175 -52.96 -0.39 2.91
N LYS A 176 -53.75 0.54 2.33
CA LYS A 176 -55.03 1.04 2.86
C LYS A 176 -55.53 2.17 1.97
N GLY A 177 -56.77 2.08 1.52
CA GLY A 177 -57.45 3.08 0.70
C GLY A 177 -57.55 4.44 1.37
N PHE A 178 -56.52 5.26 1.19
CA PHE A 178 -56.57 6.71 1.33
C PHE A 178 -55.87 7.31 0.11
N ASN A 179 -56.65 8.02 -0.72
CA ASN A 179 -56.19 8.89 -1.81
C ASN A 179 -55.35 10.05 -1.22
N LYS A 180 -54.14 9.74 -0.77
CA LYS A 180 -53.03 10.69 -0.69
C LYS A 180 -51.92 10.08 -1.52
N THR A 181 -51.88 10.41 -2.81
CA THR A 181 -50.61 10.53 -3.51
C THR A 181 -49.74 11.43 -2.65
N LYS A 182 -48.83 10.83 -1.86
CA LYS A 182 -47.89 11.57 -1.03
C LYS A 182 -46.97 12.26 -2.02
N LYS A 183 -47.27 13.53 -2.33
CA LYS A 183 -46.43 14.39 -3.17
C LYS A 183 -45.03 14.34 -2.56
N VAL A 184 -44.06 13.81 -3.30
CA VAL A 184 -42.67 14.14 -3.03
C VAL A 184 -42.60 15.64 -3.25
N GLU A 185 -42.39 16.42 -2.18
CA GLU A 185 -42.25 17.87 -2.29
C GLU A 185 -40.93 18.16 -3.01
N LEU A 186 -41.03 18.20 -4.35
CA LEU A 186 -39.94 18.58 -5.26
C LEU A 186 -39.62 20.08 -5.11
N CYS A 187 -40.63 20.85 -4.69
CA CYS A 187 -40.54 22.25 -4.29
C CYS A 187 -40.81 22.30 -2.78
N TYR A 188 -39.86 22.78 -1.98
CA TYR A 188 -39.97 22.80 -0.53
C TYR A 188 -39.80 24.23 0.00
N SER A 189 -40.73 24.68 0.83
CA SER A 189 -40.62 25.93 1.59
C SER A 189 -39.68 25.73 2.76
N GLN A 190 -38.54 26.44 2.78
CA GLN A 190 -37.44 26.38 3.78
C GLN A 190 -37.79 25.65 5.10
N PRO A 191 -37.21 24.48 5.38
CA PRO A 191 -37.09 24.04 6.75
C PRO A 191 -35.94 24.86 7.33
N GLU A 192 -36.13 25.46 8.49
CA GLU A 192 -35.01 25.96 9.27
C GLU A 192 -34.01 24.81 9.40
N ASP A 193 -32.78 25.01 8.91
CA ASP A 193 -31.64 24.22 9.37
C ASP A 193 -31.66 24.37 10.88
N THR A 194 -32.25 23.41 11.57
CA THR A 194 -32.13 23.28 13.01
C THR A 194 -30.69 22.84 13.22
N CYS A 195 -29.76 23.80 13.12
CA CYS A 195 -28.54 23.82 13.90
C CYS A 195 -28.98 24.00 15.37
N GLY A 196 -29.74 23.01 15.85
CA GLY A 196 -30.28 22.97 17.19
C GLY A 196 -29.12 22.94 18.15
N LEU A 197 -29.14 23.91 19.07
CA LEU A 197 -28.44 23.87 20.34
C LEU A 197 -28.95 22.67 21.17
N GLU A 198 -28.72 21.44 20.71
CA GLU A 198 -28.67 20.30 21.61
C GLU A 198 -27.26 20.22 22.19
N ASN A 199 -27.09 20.92 23.31
CA ASN A 199 -26.12 20.66 24.37
C ASN A 199 -24.75 20.11 23.92
N GLY A 200 -23.83 21.03 23.55
CA GLY A 200 -22.39 20.85 23.77
C GLY A 200 -21.57 20.10 22.71
N GLY A 201 -22.00 19.98 21.45
CA GLY A 201 -21.32 19.09 20.48
C GLY A 201 -21.07 19.57 19.05
N GLY A 202 -21.48 20.78 18.63
CA GLY A 202 -21.46 21.18 17.20
C GLY A 202 -20.08 21.26 16.52
N GLY A 203 -18.99 21.29 17.31
CA GLY A 203 -17.63 21.06 16.82
C GLY A 203 -17.11 19.64 17.09
N GLY A 204 -17.60 18.98 18.15
CA GLY A 204 -17.12 17.68 18.61
C GLY A 204 -17.64 16.48 17.82
N ALA A 205 -18.85 16.57 17.24
CA ALA A 205 -19.49 15.46 16.53
C ALA A 205 -18.76 15.03 15.25
N ILE A 206 -18.12 15.97 14.53
CA ILE A 206 -17.35 15.68 13.30
C ILE A 206 -15.90 15.31 13.64
N ILE A 207 -15.35 15.83 14.74
CA ILE A 207 -13.97 15.58 15.15
C ILE A 207 -13.81 14.15 15.71
N ALA A 208 -14.80 13.63 16.43
CA ALA A 208 -14.69 12.32 17.06
C ALA A 208 -14.43 11.16 16.07
N PRO A 209 -15.17 10.99 14.95
CA PRO A 209 -14.84 9.99 13.92
C PRO A 209 -13.42 10.13 13.36
N VAL A 210 -12.96 11.37 13.12
CA VAL A 210 -11.61 11.66 12.64
C VAL A 210 -10.56 11.20 13.66
N ILE A 211 -10.78 11.44 14.96
CA ILE A 211 -9.88 10.97 16.03
C ILE A 211 -9.82 9.45 16.07
N PHE A 212 -10.96 8.75 16.03
CA PHE A 212 -10.97 7.28 16.06
C PHE A 212 -10.24 6.69 14.85
N LEU A 213 -10.51 7.19 13.65
CA LEU A 213 -9.85 6.72 12.42
C LEU A 213 -8.34 7.04 12.43
N PHE A 214 -7.96 8.23 12.86
CA PHE A 214 -6.55 8.61 13.03
C PHE A 214 -5.84 7.70 14.04
N PHE A 215 -6.44 7.48 15.21
CA PHE A 215 -5.86 6.66 16.25
C PHE A 215 -5.76 5.19 15.83
N SER A 216 -6.74 4.67 15.08
CA SER A 216 -6.65 3.36 14.46
C SER A 216 -5.41 3.25 13.55
N GLN A 217 -5.22 4.21 12.62
CA GLN A 217 -4.04 4.23 11.76
C GLN A 217 -2.75 4.31 12.58
N PHE A 218 -2.71 5.16 13.61
CA PHE A 218 -1.56 5.31 14.50
C PHE A 218 -1.15 3.99 15.17
N LEU A 219 -2.12 3.24 15.71
CA LEU A 219 -1.88 1.94 16.32
C LEU A 219 -1.34 0.91 15.32
N VAL A 220 -1.87 0.87 14.08
CA VAL A 220 -1.32 0.00 13.03
C VAL A 220 0.13 0.34 12.73
N GLY A 221 0.52 1.61 12.70
CA GLY A 221 1.90 1.98 12.39
C GLY A 221 2.93 1.49 13.42
N ILE A 222 2.54 1.37 14.69
CA ILE A 222 3.36 0.71 15.72
C ILE A 222 3.57 -0.77 15.34
N ALA A 223 2.48 -1.47 15.04
CA ALA A 223 2.51 -2.88 14.68
C ALA A 223 3.34 -3.15 13.42
N VAL A 224 3.19 -2.29 12.41
CA VAL A 224 3.87 -2.37 11.13
C VAL A 224 5.37 -2.13 11.29
N SER A 225 5.77 -1.16 12.12
CA SER A 225 7.17 -0.92 12.47
C SER A 225 7.84 -2.19 13.02
N ILE A 226 7.17 -2.85 13.97
CA ILE A 226 7.64 -4.12 14.58
C ILE A 226 7.69 -5.23 13.53
N PHE A 227 6.64 -5.36 12.72
CA PHE A 227 6.54 -6.41 11.71
C PHE A 227 7.68 -6.35 10.68
N TYR A 228 7.95 -5.16 10.11
CA TYR A 228 8.99 -5.00 9.09
C TYR A 228 10.41 -5.07 9.66
N SER A 229 10.66 -4.49 10.83
CA SER A 229 12.01 -4.43 11.41
C SER A 229 12.42 -5.74 12.09
N ILE A 230 11.53 -6.35 12.89
CA ILE A 230 11.82 -7.54 13.69
C ILE A 230 11.47 -8.83 12.94
N GLY A 231 10.39 -8.82 12.16
CA GLY A 231 9.94 -10.01 11.44
C GLY A 231 10.89 -10.43 10.32
N VAL A 232 11.40 -9.46 9.55
CA VAL A 232 12.37 -9.75 8.49
C VAL A 232 13.70 -10.25 9.07
N THR A 233 14.19 -9.66 10.17
CA THR A 233 15.46 -10.08 10.79
C THR A 233 15.33 -11.45 11.45
N TYR A 234 14.19 -11.77 12.08
CA TYR A 234 13.94 -13.12 12.55
C TYR A 234 13.90 -14.11 11.39
N LEU A 235 13.24 -13.77 10.28
CA LEU A 235 13.22 -14.65 9.10
C LEU A 235 14.64 -14.90 8.54
N ASP A 236 15.46 -13.85 8.42
CA ASP A 236 16.84 -13.92 7.91
C ASP A 236 17.73 -14.81 8.79
N ASP A 237 17.68 -14.62 10.11
CA ASP A 237 18.51 -15.38 11.06
C ASP A 237 18.18 -16.88 11.05
N ASN A 238 16.93 -17.24 10.74
CA ASN A 238 16.45 -18.62 10.78
C ASN A 238 16.54 -19.34 9.42
N ILE A 239 16.79 -18.64 8.32
CA ILE A 239 16.88 -19.24 6.96
C ILE A 239 18.33 -19.26 6.48
N ASN A 240 18.71 -20.29 5.70
CA ASN A 240 20.09 -20.43 5.24
C ASN A 240 20.39 -19.29 4.27
N LYS A 241 21.52 -18.58 4.43
CA LYS A 241 21.93 -17.49 3.54
C LYS A 241 21.88 -17.87 2.05
N LYS A 242 22.14 -19.14 1.70
CA LYS A 242 22.04 -19.64 0.31
C LYS A 242 20.60 -19.72 -0.22
N THR A 243 19.63 -20.04 0.62
CA THR A 243 18.22 -20.19 0.23
C THR A 243 17.38 -18.95 0.58
N TYR A 244 17.89 -18.06 1.43
CA TYR A 244 17.21 -16.84 1.89
C TYR A 244 16.64 -15.99 0.76
N PRO A 245 17.36 -15.70 -0.35
CA PRO A 245 16.79 -14.91 -1.44
C PRO A 245 15.49 -15.49 -2.02
N ILE A 246 15.36 -16.82 -2.07
CA ILE A 246 14.17 -17.50 -2.57
C ILE A 246 12.99 -17.31 -1.60
N TYR A 247 13.23 -17.52 -0.31
CA TYR A 247 12.21 -17.33 0.72
C TYR A 247 11.79 -15.87 0.86
N TYR A 248 12.74 -14.94 0.74
CA TYR A 248 12.48 -13.52 0.76
C TYR A 248 11.65 -13.08 -0.47
N ALA A 249 12.01 -13.55 -1.67
CA ALA A 249 11.23 -13.29 -2.89
C ALA A 249 9.81 -13.87 -2.79
N ALA A 250 9.65 -15.09 -2.29
CA ALA A 250 8.34 -15.70 -2.07
C ALA A 250 7.50 -14.89 -1.07
N THR A 251 8.12 -14.39 -0.01
CA THR A 251 7.48 -13.52 0.98
C THR A 251 6.99 -12.22 0.35
N LEU A 252 7.82 -11.57 -0.48
CA LEU A 252 7.43 -10.34 -1.18
C LEU A 252 6.24 -10.57 -2.12
N LEU A 253 6.25 -11.66 -2.90
CA LEU A 253 5.16 -12.00 -3.81
C LEU A 253 3.85 -12.28 -3.06
N LEU A 254 3.89 -13.10 -2.00
CA LEU A 254 2.70 -13.40 -1.21
C LEU A 254 2.11 -12.14 -0.57
N ARG A 255 2.96 -11.21 -0.14
CA ARG A 255 2.49 -9.96 0.47
C ARG A 255 1.79 -9.01 -0.50
N ILE A 256 2.07 -9.09 -1.81
CA ILE A 256 1.34 -8.34 -2.84
C ILE A 256 -0.15 -8.72 -2.85
N LEU A 257 -0.50 -9.94 -2.42
CA LEU A 257 -1.90 -10.36 -2.30
C LEU A 257 -2.67 -9.52 -1.28
N GLY A 258 -2.02 -8.99 -0.24
CA GLY A 258 -2.65 -8.16 0.79
C GLY A 258 -3.36 -6.93 0.21
N PRO A 259 -2.62 -6.00 -0.44
CA PRO A 259 -3.21 -4.83 -1.10
C PRO A 259 -4.37 -5.16 -2.05
N VAL A 260 -4.25 -6.27 -2.80
CA VAL A 260 -5.26 -6.72 -3.75
C VAL A 260 -6.53 -7.16 -3.03
N LEU A 261 -6.39 -8.01 -2.00
CA LEU A 261 -7.52 -8.45 -1.18
C LEU A 261 -8.19 -7.27 -0.45
N GLY A 262 -7.45 -6.23 -0.07
CA GLY A 262 -8.02 -5.03 0.54
C GLY A 262 -8.91 -4.24 -0.43
N TYR A 263 -8.46 -4.04 -1.68
CA TYR A 263 -9.29 -3.40 -2.70
C TYR A 263 -10.49 -4.27 -3.12
N LEU A 264 -10.31 -5.59 -3.25
CA LEU A 264 -11.41 -6.50 -3.61
C LEU A 264 -12.46 -6.60 -2.50
N SER A 265 -12.03 -6.69 -1.24
CA SER A 265 -12.94 -6.65 -0.08
C SER A 265 -13.63 -5.30 0.05
N GLY A 266 -12.92 -4.18 -0.18
CA GLY A 266 -13.50 -2.85 -0.33
C GLY A 266 -14.61 -2.82 -1.38
N GLY A 267 -14.32 -3.31 -2.58
CA GLY A 267 -15.32 -3.43 -3.66
C GLY A 267 -16.55 -4.25 -3.27
N LYS A 268 -16.35 -5.38 -2.57
CA LYS A 268 -17.45 -6.22 -2.08
C LYS A 268 -18.29 -5.54 -1.00
N PHE A 269 -17.65 -5.00 0.04
CA PHE A 269 -18.35 -4.39 1.18
C PHE A 269 -19.03 -3.07 0.79
N LEU A 270 -18.42 -2.27 -0.09
CA LEU A 270 -19.03 -1.03 -0.59
C LEU A 270 -20.19 -1.27 -1.56
N SER A 271 -20.29 -2.48 -2.12
CA SER A 271 -21.44 -2.85 -2.97
C SER A 271 -22.71 -3.17 -2.18
N MET A 272 -22.60 -3.27 -0.85
CA MET A 272 -23.72 -3.43 0.09
C MET A 272 -24.03 -2.09 0.74
N TRP A 273 -25.30 -1.81 1.01
CA TRP A 273 -25.72 -0.58 1.69
C TRP A 273 -25.11 -0.51 3.10
N ILE A 274 -24.88 0.72 3.60
CA ILE A 274 -24.22 1.00 4.87
C ILE A 274 -24.79 0.19 6.05
N ASP A 275 -26.11 0.02 6.08
CA ASP A 275 -26.81 -0.94 6.91
C ASP A 275 -27.32 -2.11 6.03
N PRO A 276 -26.66 -3.28 6.06
CA PRO A 276 -27.04 -4.41 5.23
C PRO A 276 -28.45 -4.96 5.48
N ALA A 277 -29.09 -4.61 6.59
CA ALA A 277 -30.46 -5.04 6.89
C ALA A 277 -31.52 -4.32 6.03
N TYR A 278 -31.18 -3.16 5.46
CA TYR A 278 -32.10 -2.34 4.67
C TYR A 278 -31.49 -2.00 3.30
N SER A 279 -32.34 -1.81 2.29
CA SER A 279 -31.88 -1.44 0.95
C SER A 279 -32.73 -0.29 0.39
N PRO A 280 -32.15 0.90 0.13
CA PRO A 280 -32.88 1.98 -0.52
C PRO A 280 -33.06 1.67 -2.01
N ASN A 281 -34.02 2.33 -2.64
CA ASN A 281 -34.25 2.21 -4.08
C ASN A 281 -33.25 3.06 -4.91
N LEU A 282 -31.96 2.81 -4.73
CA LEU A 282 -30.87 3.57 -5.35
C LEU A 282 -29.92 2.65 -6.13
N SER A 283 -29.44 3.15 -7.27
CA SER A 283 -28.35 2.50 -8.00
C SER A 283 -27.03 2.65 -7.25
N LYS A 284 -26.14 1.66 -7.36
CA LYS A 284 -24.77 1.72 -6.77
C LYS A 284 -23.89 2.81 -7.36
N ARG A 285 -24.28 3.37 -8.51
CA ARG A 285 -23.61 4.52 -9.15
C ARG A 285 -24.18 5.86 -8.68
N ASP A 286 -25.28 5.86 -7.92
CA ASP A 286 -25.82 7.08 -7.35
C ASP A 286 -24.80 7.68 -6.37
N PRO A 287 -24.48 8.99 -6.48
CA PRO A 287 -23.50 9.64 -5.60
C PRO A 287 -23.87 9.60 -4.12
N ARG A 288 -25.17 9.48 -3.79
CA ARG A 288 -25.68 9.36 -2.42
C ARG A 288 -25.53 7.94 -1.86
N TRP A 289 -25.07 6.98 -2.67
CA TRP A 289 -24.82 5.62 -2.19
C TRP A 289 -23.73 5.58 -1.12
N LEU A 290 -24.06 5.03 0.05
CA LEU A 290 -23.11 4.76 1.13
C LEU A 290 -22.92 3.25 1.31
N GLY A 291 -21.68 2.79 1.12
CA GLY A 291 -21.32 1.40 1.29
C GLY A 291 -21.06 0.99 2.74
N ALA A 292 -21.13 -0.31 3.05
CA ALA A 292 -20.82 -0.87 4.38
C ALA A 292 -19.32 -0.88 4.71
N TRP A 293 -18.74 0.30 4.86
CA TRP A 293 -17.30 0.55 5.01
C TRP A 293 -16.66 -0.01 6.31
N TRP A 294 -17.45 -0.36 7.32
CA TRP A 294 -16.97 -0.81 8.63
C TRP A 294 -16.75 -2.33 8.70
N LEU A 295 -17.45 -3.11 7.86
CA LEU A 295 -17.45 -4.58 7.92
C LEU A 295 -16.07 -5.19 7.68
N GLY A 296 -15.30 -4.64 6.75
CA GLY A 296 -13.98 -5.19 6.41
C GLY A 296 -12.99 -5.04 7.56
N TYR A 297 -13.09 -3.98 8.36
CA TYR A 297 -12.24 -3.83 9.55
C TYR A 297 -12.49 -4.95 10.57
N LEU A 298 -13.73 -5.40 10.76
CA LEU A 298 -14.03 -6.51 11.69
C LEU A 298 -13.43 -7.83 11.22
N VAL A 299 -13.51 -8.12 9.92
CA VAL A 299 -12.93 -9.32 9.32
C VAL A 299 -11.41 -9.30 9.45
N ILE A 300 -10.77 -8.19 9.07
CA ILE A 300 -9.32 -8.01 9.15
C ILE A 300 -8.84 -8.12 10.61
N GLY A 301 -9.52 -7.43 11.53
CA GLY A 301 -9.21 -7.44 12.96
C GLY A 301 -9.27 -8.83 13.59
N THR A 302 -10.26 -9.64 13.19
CA THR A 302 -10.41 -11.03 13.68
C THR A 302 -9.29 -11.94 13.17
N VAL A 303 -8.89 -11.81 11.90
CA VAL A 303 -7.77 -12.58 11.34
C VAL A 303 -6.44 -12.19 12.01
N LEU A 304 -6.22 -10.89 12.26
CA LEU A 304 -5.06 -10.41 13.03
C LEU A 304 -5.08 -10.93 14.46
N LEU A 305 -6.24 -11.00 15.11
CA LEU A 305 -6.37 -11.53 16.47
C LEU A 305 -5.91 -12.99 16.54
N ILE A 306 -6.35 -13.82 15.61
CA ILE A 306 -5.98 -15.24 15.55
C ILE A 306 -4.47 -15.39 15.27
N THR A 307 -3.96 -14.68 14.26
CA THR A 307 -2.55 -14.79 13.87
C THR A 307 -1.58 -14.20 14.89
N GLY A 308 -1.96 -13.13 15.58
CA GLY A 308 -1.21 -12.55 16.69
C GLY A 308 -1.04 -13.53 17.85
N ASN A 309 -2.10 -14.24 18.23
CA ASN A 309 -2.04 -15.29 19.26
C ASN A 309 -1.11 -16.45 18.87
N LEU A 310 -1.09 -16.84 17.60
CA LEU A 310 -0.16 -17.88 17.11
C LEU A 310 1.31 -17.45 17.23
N LEU A 311 1.62 -16.17 17.01
CA LEU A 311 3.00 -15.66 17.11
C LEU A 311 3.58 -15.75 18.53
N PHE A 312 2.75 -15.65 19.58
CA PHE A 312 3.21 -15.81 20.96
C PHE A 312 3.71 -17.22 21.30
N LEU A 313 3.29 -18.22 20.52
CA LEU A 313 3.66 -19.62 20.72
C LEU A 313 5.06 -19.94 20.16
N PHE A 314 5.60 -19.11 19.26
CA PHE A 314 6.89 -19.36 18.61
C PHE A 314 8.07 -19.20 19.58
N PRO A 315 9.15 -19.97 19.38
CA PRO A 315 10.33 -19.92 20.23
C PRO A 315 11.19 -18.70 19.91
N ARG A 316 12.03 -18.29 20.86
CA ARG A 316 12.96 -17.16 20.66
C ARG A 316 13.94 -17.40 19.52
N LYS A 317 14.36 -18.66 19.31
CA LYS A 317 15.23 -19.10 18.23
C LYS A 317 14.73 -20.44 17.70
N LEU A 318 14.84 -20.69 16.40
CA LEU A 318 14.51 -22.03 15.89
C LEU A 318 15.67 -22.99 16.15
N PRO A 319 15.43 -24.27 16.48
CA PRO A 319 16.48 -25.26 16.76
C PRO A 319 17.56 -25.35 15.67
N GLU A 320 17.17 -25.12 14.42
CA GLU A 320 18.08 -25.14 13.28
C GLU A 320 19.15 -24.03 13.33
N THR A 321 18.88 -22.91 14.00
CA THR A 321 19.87 -21.82 14.18
C THR A 321 21.05 -22.28 15.02
N ILE A 322 20.80 -22.96 16.14
CA ILE A 322 21.85 -23.48 17.01
C ILE A 322 22.69 -24.52 16.25
N ARG A 323 22.04 -25.38 15.47
CA ARG A 323 22.75 -26.35 14.63
C ARG A 323 23.66 -25.68 13.60
N ARG A 324 23.30 -24.50 13.09
CA ARG A 324 24.17 -23.72 12.19
C ARG A 324 25.29 -23.01 12.91
N GLU A 325 25.04 -22.46 14.10
CA GLU A 325 26.10 -21.89 14.94
C GLU A 325 27.15 -22.95 15.28
N ALA A 326 26.72 -24.17 15.63
CA ALA A 326 27.60 -25.31 15.84
C ALA A 326 28.45 -25.64 14.59
N LYS A 327 27.84 -25.63 13.40
CA LYS A 327 28.57 -25.82 12.13
C LYS A 327 29.60 -24.72 11.85
N LYS A 328 29.29 -23.46 12.21
CA LYS A 328 30.24 -22.35 12.06
C LYS A 328 31.44 -22.54 12.98
N VAL A 329 31.19 -22.90 14.24
CA VAL A 329 32.23 -23.21 15.22
C VAL A 329 33.12 -24.35 14.71
N ALA A 330 32.55 -25.46 14.26
CA ALA A 330 33.31 -26.58 13.73
C ALA A 330 34.21 -26.19 12.55
N ARG A 331 33.69 -25.38 11.60
CA ARG A 331 34.49 -24.84 10.49
C ARG A 331 35.60 -23.89 10.94
N GLN A 332 35.37 -23.14 12.01
CA GLN A 332 36.36 -22.19 12.51
C GLN A 332 37.51 -22.90 13.22
N VAL A 333 37.21 -24.00 13.92
CA VAL A 333 38.22 -24.90 14.47
C VAL A 333 39.04 -25.55 13.35
N GLU A 334 38.41 -25.99 12.27
CA GLU A 334 39.13 -26.53 11.10
C GLU A 334 40.08 -25.49 10.50
N LYS A 335 39.60 -24.26 10.26
CA LYS A 335 40.44 -23.17 9.74
C LYS A 335 41.59 -22.81 10.67
N ASP A 336 41.33 -22.77 11.97
CA ASP A 336 42.39 -22.51 12.95
C ASP A 336 43.46 -23.59 12.91
N ALA A 337 43.05 -24.87 12.81
CA ALA A 337 43.98 -25.98 12.68
C ALA A 337 44.81 -25.93 11.38
N GLU A 338 44.22 -25.45 10.28
CA GLU A 338 44.91 -25.23 9.01
C GLU A 338 45.91 -24.05 9.09
N GLU A 339 45.58 -22.99 9.82
CA GLU A 339 46.44 -21.83 10.08
C GLU A 339 47.51 -22.09 11.18
N GLY A 340 47.65 -23.34 11.66
CA GLY A 340 48.62 -23.73 12.70
C GLY A 340 48.21 -23.40 14.13
N GLY A 341 46.96 -22.97 14.34
CA GLY A 341 46.36 -22.76 15.66
C GLY A 341 45.90 -24.06 16.32
N ASN A 342 45.75 -24.02 17.64
CA ASN A 342 45.29 -25.16 18.47
C ASN A 342 44.11 -24.77 19.38
N ARG A 343 43.24 -23.87 18.91
CA ARG A 343 42.09 -23.38 19.69
C ARG A 343 40.95 -24.41 19.60
N SER A 344 40.45 -24.81 20.76
CA SER A 344 39.41 -25.84 20.87
C SER A 344 38.02 -25.34 20.44
N VAL A 345 37.11 -26.29 20.21
CA VAL A 345 35.67 -26.03 19.98
C VAL A 345 35.07 -25.15 21.10
N GLU A 346 35.49 -25.38 22.34
CA GLU A 346 35.03 -24.66 23.52
C GLU A 346 35.43 -23.18 23.49
N TYR A 347 36.65 -22.87 23.03
CA TYR A 347 37.11 -21.49 22.90
C TYR A 347 36.22 -20.69 21.95
N PHE A 348 35.95 -21.22 20.75
CA PHE A 348 35.11 -20.54 19.77
C PHE A 348 33.63 -20.48 20.20
N ALA A 349 33.11 -21.53 20.83
CA ALA A 349 31.76 -21.52 21.39
C ALA A 349 31.61 -20.47 22.53
N ALA A 350 32.61 -20.36 23.41
CA ALA A 350 32.66 -19.37 24.47
C ALA A 350 32.81 -17.94 23.91
N ALA A 351 33.60 -17.75 22.86
CA ALA A 351 33.73 -16.45 22.19
C ALA A 351 32.40 -15.98 21.59
N ILE A 352 31.60 -16.88 21.01
CA ILE A 352 30.25 -16.57 20.52
C ILE A 352 29.32 -16.18 21.68
N LYS A 353 29.36 -16.92 22.80
CA LYS A 353 28.55 -16.57 24.00
C LYS A 353 28.98 -15.21 24.56
N LYS A 354 30.29 -14.95 24.66
CA LYS A 354 30.84 -13.68 25.17
C LYS A 354 30.44 -12.49 24.28
N LYS A 355 30.57 -12.62 22.95
CA LYS A 355 30.14 -11.58 22.00
C LYS A 355 28.66 -11.22 22.19
N LYS A 356 27.79 -12.22 22.39
CA LYS A 356 26.34 -12.01 22.65
C LYS A 356 26.04 -11.33 23.99
N VAL A 357 26.87 -11.55 25.02
CA VAL A 357 26.69 -10.94 26.35
C VAL A 357 27.17 -9.49 26.37
N GLU A 358 28.22 -9.16 25.62
CA GLU A 358 28.77 -7.80 25.49
C GLU A 358 27.93 -6.88 24.57
N GLU A 359 27.13 -7.45 23.68
CA GLU A 359 26.23 -6.74 22.74
C GLU A 359 24.99 -6.13 23.41
N ARG A 360 25.15 -5.44 24.54
CA ARG A 360 24.02 -4.74 25.17
C ARG A 360 23.59 -3.55 24.30
N PRO A 361 22.28 -3.37 24.07
CA PRO A 361 21.81 -2.23 23.30
C PRO A 361 22.09 -0.93 24.07
N THR A 362 22.83 -0.01 23.46
CA THR A 362 23.12 1.32 24.01
C THR A 362 22.81 2.39 22.98
N LEU A 363 22.37 3.57 23.45
CA LEU A 363 22.08 4.69 22.56
C LEU A 363 23.34 5.19 21.83
N ASP A 364 24.52 5.05 22.42
CA ASP A 364 25.79 5.40 21.79
C ASP A 364 26.10 4.50 20.59
N ASN A 365 25.84 3.20 20.70
CA ASN A 365 26.00 2.27 19.58
C ASN A 365 25.01 2.59 18.45
N LEU A 366 23.76 2.92 18.80
CA LEU A 366 22.77 3.39 17.81
C LEU A 366 23.23 4.67 17.10
N ARG A 367 23.75 5.65 17.84
CA ARG A 367 24.26 6.92 17.26
C ARG A 367 25.42 6.66 16.30
N LYS A 368 26.35 5.78 16.65
CA LYS A 368 27.48 5.40 15.78
C LYS A 368 27.00 4.73 14.49
N ALA A 369 26.03 3.81 14.59
CA ALA A 369 25.42 3.16 13.44
C ALA A 369 24.74 4.16 12.49
N LEU A 370 23.92 5.07 13.03
CA LEU A 370 23.29 6.14 12.24
C LEU A 370 24.33 7.04 11.57
N LYS A 371 25.41 7.42 12.26
CA LYS A 371 26.48 8.23 11.67
C LYS A 371 27.13 7.52 10.47
N ARG A 372 27.45 6.23 10.59
CA ARG A 372 27.99 5.44 9.45
C ARG A 372 27.01 5.40 8.29
N LEU A 373 25.74 5.15 8.59
CA LEU A 373 24.66 5.05 7.60
C LEU A 373 24.49 6.33 6.78
N PHE A 374 24.36 7.49 7.44
CA PHE A 374 24.19 8.79 6.76
C PHE A 374 25.48 9.35 6.14
N THR A 375 26.65 8.77 6.45
CA THR A 375 27.90 9.11 5.76
C THR A 375 28.05 8.32 4.44
N ASN A 376 27.29 7.23 4.27
CA ASN A 376 27.32 6.43 3.06
C ASN A 376 26.53 7.11 1.93
N LYS A 377 27.25 7.62 0.94
CA LYS A 377 26.69 8.34 -0.21
C LYS A 377 25.71 7.51 -1.05
N ILE A 378 25.97 6.21 -1.21
CA ILE A 378 25.09 5.31 -1.98
C ILE A 378 23.76 5.17 -1.24
N TRP A 379 23.82 4.93 0.08
CA TRP A 379 22.62 4.77 0.88
C TRP A 379 21.79 6.06 0.94
N VAL A 380 22.42 7.22 1.15
CA VAL A 380 21.72 8.52 1.17
C VAL A 380 21.09 8.87 -0.18
N GLY A 381 21.80 8.67 -1.29
CA GLY A 381 21.25 8.91 -2.63
C GLY A 381 20.05 8.01 -2.94
N ASN A 382 20.14 6.74 -2.57
CA ASN A 382 19.05 5.77 -2.76
C ASN A 382 17.87 6.06 -1.82
N LEU A 383 18.12 6.51 -0.59
CA LEU A 383 17.09 6.96 0.35
C LEU A 383 16.33 8.16 -0.23
N PHE A 384 17.04 9.17 -0.73
CA PHE A 384 16.42 10.34 -1.36
C PHE A 384 15.53 9.96 -2.54
N ASN A 385 16.03 9.10 -3.45
CA ASN A 385 15.24 8.58 -4.55
C ASN A 385 13.96 7.88 -4.02
N THR A 386 14.12 6.99 -3.05
CA THR A 386 13.01 6.17 -2.53
C THR A 386 11.97 7.03 -1.80
N CYS A 387 12.37 8.03 -1.03
CA CYS A 387 11.46 8.99 -0.41
C CYS A 387 10.65 9.74 -1.47
N THR A 388 11.30 10.23 -2.52
CA THR A 388 10.66 11.05 -3.55
C THR A 388 9.74 10.22 -4.46
N ILE A 389 10.13 9.00 -4.84
CA ILE A 389 9.25 8.11 -5.60
C ILE A 389 8.06 7.64 -4.75
N VAL A 390 8.27 7.37 -3.46
CA VAL A 390 7.16 7.03 -2.55
C VAL A 390 6.23 8.22 -2.36
N LEU A 391 6.74 9.45 -2.31
CA LEU A 391 5.92 10.67 -2.33
C LEU A 391 5.03 10.72 -3.57
N ALA A 392 5.62 10.57 -4.77
CA ALA A 392 4.90 10.56 -6.04
C ALA A 392 3.79 9.50 -6.06
N MET A 393 4.13 8.27 -5.68
CA MET A 393 3.19 7.16 -5.64
C MET A 393 2.12 7.35 -4.56
N SER A 394 2.47 7.96 -3.42
CA SER A 394 1.56 8.25 -2.32
C SER A 394 0.48 9.26 -2.71
N CYS A 395 0.86 10.31 -3.43
CA CYS A 395 -0.09 11.25 -4.04
C CYS A 395 -1.09 10.52 -4.96
N TYR A 396 -0.62 9.56 -5.74
CA TYR A 396 -1.44 8.89 -6.74
C TYR A 396 -2.37 7.80 -6.16
N TRP A 397 -1.84 6.85 -5.38
CA TRP A 397 -2.58 5.63 -5.03
C TRP A 397 -3.68 5.82 -3.96
N ASN A 398 -3.56 6.83 -3.09
CA ASN A 398 -4.47 7.06 -1.96
C ASN A 398 -5.80 7.64 -2.41
N PHE A 399 -5.80 8.39 -3.51
CA PHE A 399 -7.01 8.98 -4.10
C PHE A 399 -7.37 8.36 -5.44
N LYS A 400 -6.68 7.31 -5.89
CA LYS A 400 -6.98 6.65 -7.16
C LYS A 400 -8.42 6.12 -7.23
N PRO A 401 -8.96 5.38 -6.23
CA PRO A 401 -10.35 4.91 -6.31
C PRO A 401 -11.32 6.09 -6.47
N LYS A 402 -11.15 7.14 -5.66
CA LYS A 402 -11.90 8.39 -5.75
C LYS A 402 -11.77 9.08 -7.12
N TYR A 403 -10.59 9.08 -7.72
CA TYR A 403 -10.38 9.58 -9.07
C TYR A 403 -11.14 8.76 -10.12
N LEU A 404 -11.16 7.42 -10.01
CA LEU A 404 -11.95 6.57 -10.91
C LEU A 404 -13.46 6.78 -10.74
N GLU A 405 -13.93 7.01 -9.51
CA GLU A 405 -15.33 7.35 -9.24
C GLU A 405 -15.74 8.65 -9.93
N ASN A 406 -14.90 9.68 -9.86
CA ASN A 406 -15.22 11.01 -10.36
C ASN A 406 -14.92 11.18 -11.86
N GLN A 407 -13.73 10.80 -12.33
CA GLN A 407 -13.34 11.00 -13.73
C GLN A 407 -14.11 10.07 -14.68
N PHE A 408 -14.28 8.81 -14.30
CA PHE A 408 -14.84 7.77 -15.17
C PHE A 408 -16.24 7.29 -14.74
N ARG A 409 -16.86 8.00 -13.78
CA ARG A 409 -18.24 7.75 -13.29
C ARG A 409 -18.50 6.30 -12.90
N ARG A 410 -17.48 5.65 -12.32
CA ARG A 410 -17.60 4.29 -11.76
C ARG A 410 -18.14 4.35 -10.35
N SER A 411 -18.92 3.34 -9.96
CA SER A 411 -19.28 3.20 -8.54
C SER A 411 -18.03 2.97 -7.69
N ALA A 412 -18.08 3.33 -6.39
CA ALA A 412 -17.00 3.05 -5.44
C ALA A 412 -16.60 1.56 -5.45
N ALA A 413 -17.58 0.66 -5.64
CA ALA A 413 -17.34 -0.78 -5.76
C ALA A 413 -16.54 -1.15 -7.01
N GLU A 414 -16.94 -0.66 -8.19
CA GLU A 414 -16.26 -0.89 -9.47
C GLU A 414 -14.84 -0.29 -9.46
N ALA A 415 -14.68 0.96 -8.98
CA ALA A 415 -13.40 1.65 -8.90
C ALA A 415 -12.35 0.86 -8.08
N ASN A 416 -12.79 0.30 -6.95
CA ASN A 416 -11.94 -0.55 -6.10
C ASN A 416 -11.64 -1.91 -6.75
N TYR A 417 -12.64 -2.55 -7.36
CA TYR A 417 -12.44 -3.81 -8.08
C TYR A 417 -11.36 -3.67 -9.18
N TYR A 418 -11.49 -2.69 -10.07
CA TYR A 418 -10.51 -2.45 -11.13
C TYR A 418 -9.14 -2.04 -10.59
N THR A 419 -9.10 -1.25 -9.51
CA THR A 419 -7.83 -0.87 -8.88
C THR A 419 -7.09 -2.08 -8.30
N GLY A 420 -7.82 -3.01 -7.66
CA GLY A 420 -7.27 -4.25 -7.12
C GLY A 420 -6.74 -5.18 -8.22
N VAL A 421 -7.58 -5.49 -9.21
CA VAL A 421 -7.20 -6.42 -10.32
C VAL A 421 -6.05 -5.87 -11.15
N ALA A 422 -6.10 -4.59 -11.54
CA ALA A 422 -5.03 -3.98 -12.33
C ALA A 422 -3.70 -3.97 -11.55
N SER A 423 -3.74 -3.74 -10.23
CA SER A 423 -2.52 -3.75 -9.40
C SER A 423 -1.98 -5.16 -9.20
N LEU A 424 -2.84 -6.18 -9.07
CA LEU A 424 -2.41 -7.59 -9.00
C LEU A 424 -1.64 -7.99 -10.25
N ALA A 425 -2.24 -7.75 -11.42
CA ALA A 425 -1.66 -8.15 -12.71
C ALA A 425 -0.33 -7.44 -12.96
N SER A 426 -0.30 -6.12 -12.79
CA SER A 426 0.88 -5.31 -13.12
C SER A 426 2.04 -5.49 -12.14
N VAL A 427 1.81 -5.36 -10.83
CA VAL A 427 2.89 -5.36 -9.84
C VAL A 427 3.50 -6.76 -9.69
N SER A 428 2.68 -7.80 -9.72
CA SER A 428 3.17 -9.20 -9.63
C SER A 428 4.00 -9.57 -10.85
N LEU A 429 3.52 -9.26 -12.06
CA LEU A 429 4.24 -9.54 -13.30
C LEU A 429 5.57 -8.77 -13.34
N GLY A 430 5.55 -7.47 -13.08
CA GLY A 430 6.76 -6.64 -13.12
C GLY A 430 7.79 -7.04 -12.07
N THR A 431 7.37 -7.30 -10.83
CA THR A 431 8.31 -7.72 -9.76
C THR A 431 8.90 -9.10 -10.06
N ALA A 432 8.11 -10.03 -10.60
CA ALA A 432 8.61 -11.35 -11.00
C ALA A 432 9.63 -11.25 -12.15
N LEU A 433 9.34 -10.43 -13.16
CA LEU A 433 10.27 -10.17 -14.28
C LEU A 433 11.56 -9.51 -13.78
N GLY A 434 11.48 -8.47 -12.96
CA GLY A 434 12.65 -7.81 -12.36
C GLY A 434 13.50 -8.76 -11.51
N GLY A 435 12.86 -9.62 -10.73
CA GLY A 435 13.53 -10.66 -9.94
C GLY A 435 14.21 -11.73 -10.80
N ALA A 436 13.56 -12.17 -11.89
CA ALA A 436 14.12 -13.14 -12.82
C ALA A 436 15.36 -12.57 -13.54
N ILE A 437 15.30 -11.31 -13.98
CA ILE A 437 16.43 -10.60 -14.60
C ILE A 437 17.62 -10.52 -13.63
N MET A 438 17.40 -10.06 -12.40
CA MET A 438 18.46 -9.97 -11.39
C MET A 438 19.09 -11.34 -11.06
N ARG A 439 18.30 -12.42 -11.10
CA ARG A 439 18.76 -13.78 -10.81
C ARG A 439 19.55 -14.41 -11.95
N TRP A 440 19.05 -14.30 -13.18
CA TRP A 440 19.59 -15.03 -14.33
C TRP A 440 20.64 -14.25 -15.10
N VAL A 441 20.39 -12.96 -15.33
CA VAL A 441 21.33 -12.10 -16.07
C VAL A 441 22.48 -11.64 -15.18
N ARG A 442 22.23 -11.51 -13.87
CA ARG A 442 23.19 -10.97 -12.88
C ARG A 442 23.88 -9.69 -13.37
N PRO A 443 23.13 -8.64 -13.74
CA PRO A 443 23.70 -7.42 -14.28
C PRO A 443 24.64 -6.73 -13.27
N GLY A 444 25.67 -6.05 -13.80
CA GLY A 444 26.60 -5.26 -13.00
C GLY A 444 25.94 -4.01 -12.38
N PRO A 445 26.50 -3.45 -11.29
CA PRO A 445 25.88 -2.35 -10.53
C PRO A 445 25.55 -1.09 -11.34
N ARG A 446 26.39 -0.74 -12.31
CA ARG A 446 26.16 0.41 -13.20
C ARG A 446 24.99 0.20 -14.15
N PHE A 447 24.86 -0.99 -14.72
CA PHE A 447 23.73 -1.32 -15.58
C PHE A 447 22.43 -1.26 -14.77
N VAL A 448 22.42 -1.85 -13.57
CA VAL A 448 21.27 -1.83 -12.67
C VAL A 448 20.85 -0.40 -12.32
N SER A 449 21.81 0.45 -11.94
CA SER A 449 21.53 1.83 -11.57
C SER A 449 21.07 2.67 -12.77
N GLY A 450 21.65 2.44 -13.96
CA GLY A 450 21.21 3.11 -15.20
C GLY A 450 19.83 2.66 -15.65
N TYR A 451 19.49 1.38 -15.48
CA TYR A 451 18.15 0.86 -15.73
C TYR A 451 17.12 1.51 -14.80
N ASN A 452 17.44 1.72 -13.53
CA ASN A 452 16.55 2.44 -12.62
C ASN A 452 16.25 3.87 -13.10
N ILE A 453 17.27 4.61 -13.57
CA ILE A 453 17.07 5.95 -14.18
C ILE A 453 16.07 5.87 -15.35
N PHE A 454 16.28 4.91 -16.27
CA PHE A 454 15.39 4.72 -17.41
C PHE A 454 13.95 4.44 -16.98
N ILE A 455 13.76 3.55 -16.01
CA ILE A 455 12.43 3.22 -15.50
C ILE A 455 11.77 4.43 -14.84
N THR A 456 12.51 5.20 -14.04
CA THR A 456 11.99 6.42 -13.41
C THR A 456 11.54 7.45 -14.46
N LEU A 457 12.33 7.66 -15.52
CA LEU A 457 11.95 8.54 -16.64
C LEU A 457 10.74 8.01 -17.41
N PHE A 458 10.67 6.70 -17.64
CA PHE A 458 9.53 6.04 -18.27
C PHE A 458 8.24 6.21 -17.43
N THR A 459 8.32 6.06 -16.12
CA THR A 459 7.20 6.30 -15.20
C THR A 459 6.74 7.76 -15.25
N CYS A 460 7.67 8.71 -15.28
CA CYS A 460 7.36 10.13 -15.43
C CYS A 460 6.62 10.42 -16.74
N ALA A 461 7.14 9.92 -17.87
CA ALA A 461 6.48 10.04 -19.17
C ALA A 461 5.09 9.37 -19.16
N GLY A 462 4.97 8.22 -18.51
CA GLY A 462 3.71 7.51 -18.32
C GLY A 462 2.65 8.35 -17.60
N PHE A 463 3.02 9.03 -16.51
CA PHE A 463 2.10 9.96 -15.84
C PHE A 463 1.68 11.13 -16.76
N ILE A 464 2.60 11.68 -17.57
CA ILE A 464 2.27 12.73 -18.54
C ILE A 464 1.26 12.22 -19.58
N VAL A 465 1.44 11.01 -20.10
CA VAL A 465 0.48 10.40 -21.05
C VAL A 465 -0.92 10.27 -20.43
N LEU A 466 -1.00 9.87 -19.15
CA LEU A 466 -2.28 9.72 -18.46
C LEU A 466 -3.05 11.04 -18.27
N MET A 467 -2.40 12.20 -18.37
CA MET A 467 -3.07 13.52 -18.33
C MET A 467 -4.06 13.72 -19.48
N PHE A 468 -3.81 13.09 -20.62
CA PHE A 468 -4.60 13.25 -21.83
C PHE A 468 -5.74 12.24 -21.95
N ILE A 469 -5.86 11.31 -21.00
CA ILE A 469 -6.88 10.27 -21.01
C ILE A 469 -7.92 10.56 -19.93
N GLY A 470 -9.12 10.95 -20.34
CA GLY A 470 -10.27 11.10 -19.45
C GLY A 470 -11.58 11.16 -20.23
N CYS A 471 -12.68 11.33 -19.49
CA CYS A 471 -14.01 11.57 -20.06
C CYS A 471 -14.29 13.06 -20.21
N GLU A 472 -15.34 13.39 -20.97
CA GLU A 472 -15.80 14.77 -21.12
C GLU A 472 -16.35 15.31 -19.80
N LYS A 473 -16.39 16.64 -19.68
CA LYS A 473 -17.02 17.29 -18.53
C LYS A 473 -18.53 17.14 -18.63
N LEU A 474 -19.21 16.91 -17.51
CA LEU A 474 -20.68 16.97 -17.50
C LEU A 474 -21.12 18.41 -17.65
N ASP A 475 -22.16 18.62 -18.46
CA ASP A 475 -22.89 19.87 -18.46
C ASP A 475 -23.85 19.86 -17.27
N VAL A 476 -23.56 20.70 -16.28
CA VAL A 476 -24.32 20.74 -15.03
C VAL A 476 -25.15 22.01 -14.99
N VAL A 477 -26.44 21.86 -14.72
CA VAL A 477 -27.42 22.96 -14.68
C VAL A 477 -27.93 23.14 -13.26
N GLY A 478 -27.71 24.34 -12.70
CA GLY A 478 -28.15 24.73 -11.36
C GLY A 478 -27.21 25.74 -10.70
N PRO A 479 -27.35 25.97 -9.37
CA PRO A 479 -26.59 26.98 -8.64
C PRO A 479 -25.16 26.50 -8.33
N ILE A 480 -24.34 26.30 -9.37
CA ILE A 480 -22.94 25.90 -9.22
C ILE A 480 -22.05 27.05 -9.68
N GLY A 481 -21.25 27.59 -8.74
CA GLY A 481 -20.42 28.76 -9.01
C GLY A 481 -21.26 29.99 -9.36
N SER A 482 -21.05 30.57 -10.54
CA SER A 482 -21.75 31.76 -11.04
C SER A 482 -22.83 31.44 -12.08
N GLN A 483 -23.20 30.17 -12.26
CA GLN A 483 -24.24 29.79 -13.23
C GLN A 483 -25.63 30.24 -12.75
N MET A 484 -26.40 30.83 -13.67
CA MET A 484 -27.75 31.33 -13.37
C MET A 484 -28.75 30.17 -13.30
N VAL A 485 -29.69 30.28 -12.36
CA VAL A 485 -30.84 29.39 -12.26
C VAL A 485 -31.64 29.45 -13.57
N PRO A 486 -32.02 28.31 -14.16
CA PRO A 486 -32.84 28.30 -15.36
C PRO A 486 -34.16 29.05 -15.14
N PRO A 487 -34.62 29.91 -16.08
CA PRO A 487 -35.90 30.61 -15.94
C PRO A 487 -37.10 29.66 -15.79
N CYS A 488 -37.00 28.45 -16.33
CA CYS A 488 -38.03 27.41 -16.22
C CYS A 488 -38.24 26.88 -14.79
N SER A 489 -37.28 27.09 -13.88
CA SER A 489 -37.36 26.67 -12.47
C SER A 489 -37.34 27.84 -11.48
N SER A 490 -37.41 29.09 -11.94
CA SER A 490 -37.40 30.28 -11.07
C SER A 490 -38.58 30.32 -10.08
N ASP A 491 -39.73 29.79 -10.50
CA ASP A 491 -40.98 29.88 -9.74
C ASP A 491 -41.17 28.69 -8.78
N CYS A 492 -40.24 27.72 -8.80
CA CYS A 492 -40.33 26.50 -7.99
C CYS A 492 -39.85 26.69 -6.54
N GLY A 493 -39.13 27.77 -6.21
CA GLY A 493 -38.60 27.98 -4.85
C GLY A 493 -37.67 26.84 -4.40
N CYS A 494 -36.76 26.42 -5.27
CA CYS A 494 -35.88 25.26 -5.04
C CYS A 494 -34.94 25.47 -3.84
N THR A 495 -34.70 24.38 -3.11
CA THR A 495 -33.70 24.34 -2.03
C THR A 495 -32.31 24.06 -2.56
N ASP A 496 -31.29 24.40 -1.78
CA ASP A 496 -29.90 24.11 -2.08
C ASP A 496 -29.52 22.64 -1.79
N LYS A 497 -30.49 21.75 -1.51
CA LYS A 497 -30.21 20.32 -1.29
C LYS A 497 -29.85 19.65 -2.61
N PHE A 498 -28.61 19.20 -2.73
CA PHE A 498 -28.12 18.50 -3.91
C PHE A 498 -28.79 17.13 -4.06
N SER A 499 -29.47 16.90 -5.19
CA SER A 499 -30.18 15.65 -5.49
C SER A 499 -30.11 15.37 -6.99
N PRO A 500 -28.97 14.87 -7.49
CA PRO A 500 -28.65 14.91 -8.91
C PRO A 500 -29.65 14.14 -9.76
N MET A 501 -30.02 14.75 -10.88
CA MET A 501 -30.91 14.16 -11.87
C MET A 501 -30.28 14.23 -13.25
N CYS A 502 -30.15 13.08 -13.91
CA CYS A 502 -29.77 13.05 -15.31
C CYS A 502 -31.00 13.19 -16.21
N SER A 503 -30.92 14.10 -17.18
CA SER A 503 -31.91 14.26 -18.24
C SER A 503 -32.04 13.01 -19.12
N GLU A 504 -33.17 12.86 -19.81
CA GLU A 504 -33.44 11.80 -20.77
C GLU A 504 -32.40 11.74 -21.92
N ASP A 505 -31.74 12.86 -22.22
CA ASP A 505 -30.65 12.97 -23.19
C ASP A 505 -29.32 12.29 -22.76
N GLN A 506 -29.24 11.84 -21.50
CA GLN A 506 -28.05 11.25 -20.87
C GLN A 506 -26.80 12.14 -20.87
N LYS A 507 -26.94 13.45 -21.07
CA LYS A 507 -25.83 14.41 -21.14
C LYS A 507 -25.94 15.51 -20.10
N THR A 508 -27.15 15.99 -19.85
CA THR A 508 -27.38 17.14 -18.98
C THR A 508 -27.66 16.68 -17.56
N LEU A 509 -26.81 17.10 -16.61
CA LEU A 509 -26.99 16.83 -15.18
C LEU A 509 -27.64 18.05 -14.49
N TYR A 510 -28.83 17.88 -13.95
CA TYR A 510 -29.48 18.90 -13.14
C TYR A 510 -29.08 18.75 -11.67
N TYR A 511 -28.85 19.88 -11.00
CA TYR A 511 -28.50 19.96 -9.56
C TYR A 511 -29.52 19.23 -8.67
N SER A 512 -30.80 19.43 -8.98
CA SER A 512 -31.93 18.74 -8.38
C SER A 512 -33.06 18.58 -9.40
N PRO A 513 -34.00 17.63 -9.20
CA PRO A 513 -35.21 17.56 -10.03
C PRO A 513 -36.05 18.85 -9.97
N CYS A 514 -35.91 19.66 -8.91
CA CYS A 514 -36.52 20.98 -8.82
C CYS A 514 -35.92 21.96 -9.82
N TYR A 515 -34.60 22.00 -9.94
CA TYR A 515 -33.92 22.86 -10.92
C TYR A 515 -34.19 22.46 -12.37
N ALA A 516 -34.62 21.21 -12.60
CA ALA A 516 -35.17 20.73 -13.88
C ALA A 516 -36.67 21.07 -14.08
N GLY A 517 -37.33 21.58 -13.04
CA GLY A 517 -38.75 21.94 -13.03
C GLY A 517 -39.70 20.74 -13.10
N CYS A 518 -39.29 19.59 -12.56
CA CYS A 518 -40.11 18.39 -12.55
C CYS A 518 -41.25 18.48 -11.53
N THR A 519 -42.45 18.06 -11.92
CA THR A 519 -43.63 18.01 -11.04
C THR A 519 -43.99 16.59 -10.61
N VAL A 520 -43.50 15.57 -11.32
CA VAL A 520 -43.85 14.16 -11.09
C VAL A 520 -42.59 13.35 -10.79
N ALA A 521 -42.64 12.58 -9.70
CA ALA A 521 -41.62 11.62 -9.31
C ALA A 521 -42.23 10.22 -9.17
N ASN A 522 -41.69 9.26 -9.91
CA ASN A 522 -42.01 7.85 -9.78
C ASN A 522 -40.93 7.14 -8.94
N THR A 523 -41.21 7.07 -7.64
CA THR A 523 -40.29 6.50 -6.63
C THR A 523 -40.25 4.96 -6.61
N THR A 524 -41.11 4.29 -7.38
CA THR A 524 -41.09 2.82 -7.53
C THR A 524 -40.05 2.35 -8.54
N ALA A 525 -39.61 3.23 -9.45
CA ALA A 525 -38.54 2.94 -10.40
C ALA A 525 -37.16 2.96 -9.72
N SER A 526 -36.23 2.12 -10.19
CA SER A 526 -34.83 2.10 -9.73
C SER A 526 -33.90 2.33 -10.92
N PRO A 527 -33.22 3.49 -11.03
CA PRO A 527 -33.32 4.71 -10.21
C PRO A 527 -34.69 5.40 -10.29
N ILE A 528 -34.98 6.33 -9.37
CA ILE A 528 -36.22 7.12 -9.34
C ILE A 528 -36.36 7.86 -10.67
N ALA A 529 -37.51 7.73 -11.33
CA ALA A 529 -37.79 8.40 -12.58
C ALA A 529 -38.57 9.69 -12.32
N TYR A 530 -38.15 10.80 -12.92
CA TYR A 530 -38.86 12.07 -12.88
C TYR A 530 -39.44 12.37 -14.26
N SER A 531 -40.60 12.99 -14.29
CA SER A 531 -41.29 13.38 -15.52
C SER A 531 -41.97 14.74 -15.35
N GLU A 532 -42.45 15.29 -16.46
CA GLU A 532 -43.07 16.62 -16.50
C GLU A 532 -42.10 17.73 -16.06
N CYS A 533 -40.88 17.69 -16.60
CA CYS A 533 -39.82 18.64 -16.25
C CYS A 533 -39.82 19.85 -17.21
N SER A 534 -40.15 21.04 -16.70
CA SER A 534 -40.29 22.26 -17.51
C SER A 534 -39.01 22.68 -18.25
N CYS A 535 -37.84 22.35 -17.70
CA CYS A 535 -36.54 22.69 -18.29
C CYS A 535 -36.06 21.68 -19.34
N ILE A 536 -36.75 20.55 -19.49
CA ILE A 536 -36.39 19.50 -20.44
C ILE A 536 -37.47 19.49 -21.52
N THR A 537 -37.18 20.04 -22.69
CA THR A 537 -38.11 20.02 -23.82
C THR A 537 -37.76 18.89 -24.78
N ASN A 538 -38.75 18.08 -25.15
CA ASN A 538 -38.54 17.09 -26.22
C ASN A 538 -38.32 17.80 -27.56
N ALA A 539 -37.16 17.58 -28.18
CA ALA A 539 -36.73 18.26 -29.42
C ALA A 539 -37.68 18.06 -30.62
N THR A 540 -38.58 17.08 -30.56
CA THR A 540 -39.65 16.87 -31.54
C THR A 540 -40.75 17.95 -31.51
N ALA A 541 -40.86 18.74 -30.44
CA ALA A 541 -41.81 19.85 -30.34
C ALA A 541 -41.28 21.19 -30.90
N LEU A 542 -39.95 21.36 -31.00
CA LEU A 542 -39.32 22.59 -31.51
C LEU A 542 -39.23 22.65 -33.05
N LEU A 543 -39.38 21.51 -33.74
CA LEU A 543 -39.30 21.45 -35.21
C LEU A 543 -40.64 21.70 -35.92
N THR A 544 -41.73 21.95 -35.19
CA THR A 544 -43.07 22.11 -35.81
C THR A 544 -43.73 23.48 -35.62
N THR A 545 -43.17 24.44 -34.88
CA THR A 545 -43.75 25.79 -34.84
C THR A 545 -42.71 26.91 -34.73
N PRO A 546 -42.64 27.84 -35.70
CA PRO A 546 -42.10 29.18 -35.46
C PRO A 546 -43.13 29.97 -34.64
N PHE A 547 -42.70 30.59 -33.54
CA PHE A 547 -43.46 31.44 -32.59
C PHE A 547 -44.47 32.44 -33.22
N PRO A 548 -45.46 33.01 -32.48
CA PRO A 548 -45.67 32.98 -31.01
C PRO A 548 -47.12 32.64 -30.55
N ALA A 549 -47.29 32.50 -29.22
CA ALA A 549 -48.56 32.39 -28.47
C ALA A 549 -49.35 31.07 -28.59
N VAL A 550 -48.99 30.08 -27.77
CA VAL A 550 -49.87 28.92 -27.51
C VAL A 550 -50.88 29.31 -26.43
N ASN A 551 -52.13 29.50 -26.85
CA ASN A 551 -53.27 29.65 -25.94
C ASN A 551 -53.66 28.27 -25.39
N ILE A 552 -53.60 28.10 -24.08
CA ILE A 552 -53.92 26.85 -23.38
C ILE A 552 -55.44 26.71 -23.33
N SER A 553 -56.07 26.21 -24.41
CA SER A 553 -57.52 25.93 -24.37
C SER A 553 -57.99 24.77 -25.26
N SER A 554 -57.11 23.86 -25.67
CA SER A 554 -57.55 22.63 -26.36
C SER A 554 -56.76 21.41 -25.88
N MET A 555 -57.04 20.99 -24.65
CA MET A 555 -56.74 19.63 -24.19
C MET A 555 -57.97 18.75 -24.44
N GLN A 556 -57.91 17.93 -25.49
CA GLN A 556 -58.75 16.75 -25.59
C GLN A 556 -57.96 15.64 -26.29
N ASP A 557 -57.63 14.63 -25.51
CA ASP A 557 -57.23 13.27 -25.88
C ASP A 557 -55.88 13.05 -26.60
N GLY A 558 -54.82 12.96 -25.80
CA GLY A 558 -53.52 12.42 -26.21
C GLY A 558 -52.37 12.88 -25.30
N HIS A 559 -52.21 12.27 -24.13
CA HIS A 559 -51.18 12.58 -23.13
C HIS A 559 -49.74 12.22 -23.62
N LYS A 560 -49.21 12.96 -24.61
CA LYS A 560 -47.76 13.04 -24.83
C LYS A 560 -47.28 14.32 -24.17
N SER A 561 -46.68 14.18 -23.00
CA SER A 561 -46.02 15.27 -22.28
C SER A 561 -45.06 16.01 -23.21
N MET A 562 -45.29 17.30 -23.42
CA MET A 562 -44.36 18.23 -24.12
C MET A 562 -43.01 18.31 -23.39
N PHE A 563 -43.04 18.01 -22.09
CA PHE A 563 -41.92 18.00 -21.17
C PHE A 563 -41.27 16.61 -21.12
N GLY A 564 -39.94 16.58 -21.18
CA GLY A 564 -39.14 15.38 -21.00
C GLY A 564 -39.03 14.98 -19.52
N GLY A 565 -38.27 13.92 -19.29
CA GLY A 565 -38.02 13.39 -17.96
C GLY A 565 -36.54 13.12 -17.70
N GLY A 566 -36.28 12.28 -16.71
CA GLY A 566 -34.94 11.84 -16.38
C GLY A 566 -34.91 10.94 -15.15
N THR A 567 -33.72 10.65 -14.64
CA THR A 567 -33.53 9.69 -13.55
C THR A 567 -32.65 10.24 -12.43
N SER A 568 -32.88 9.80 -11.19
CA SER A 568 -32.09 10.16 -10.00
C SER A 568 -30.70 9.50 -10.01
N SER A 569 -29.83 9.96 -10.89
CA SER A 569 -28.45 9.48 -10.98
C SER A 569 -27.58 10.48 -11.73
N TYR A 570 -26.25 10.32 -11.63
CA TYR A 570 -25.37 10.93 -12.61
C TYR A 570 -25.59 10.35 -13.99
N CYS A 571 -25.37 11.17 -15.01
CA CYS A 571 -25.56 10.72 -16.38
C CYS A 571 -24.62 9.57 -16.73
N PRO A 572 -25.14 8.46 -17.28
CA PRO A 572 -24.33 7.33 -17.70
C PRO A 572 -23.59 7.72 -18.98
N GLU A 573 -22.31 8.03 -18.86
CA GLU A 573 -21.47 8.24 -20.02
C GLU A 573 -20.70 6.94 -20.33
N PRO A 574 -20.88 6.29 -21.49
CA PRO A 574 -20.01 5.22 -21.94
C PRO A 574 -18.64 5.81 -22.29
N CYS A 575 -17.81 6.02 -21.28
CA CYS A 575 -16.47 6.54 -21.46
C CYS A 575 -15.50 5.39 -21.78
N ASP A 576 -15.35 5.09 -23.07
CA ASP A 576 -14.43 4.06 -23.58
C ASP A 576 -12.96 4.36 -23.21
N SER A 577 -12.64 5.66 -23.03
CA SER A 577 -11.36 6.16 -22.47
C SER A 577 -10.97 5.51 -21.14
N PHE A 578 -11.94 4.96 -20.38
CA PHE A 578 -11.67 4.19 -19.17
C PHE A 578 -10.80 2.95 -19.42
N PHE A 579 -11.09 2.17 -20.47
CA PHE A 579 -10.34 0.95 -20.73
C PHE A 579 -8.94 1.27 -21.27
N TYR A 580 -8.80 2.31 -22.10
CA TYR A 580 -7.50 2.82 -22.51
C TYR A 580 -6.67 3.28 -21.31
N TYR A 581 -7.26 4.02 -20.38
CA TYR A 581 -6.61 4.42 -19.13
C TYR A 581 -6.11 3.22 -18.32
N LEU A 582 -6.93 2.18 -18.16
CA LEU A 582 -6.54 0.97 -17.44
C LEU A 582 -5.38 0.23 -18.11
N ILE A 583 -5.40 0.07 -19.44
CA ILE A 583 -4.34 -0.61 -20.20
C ILE A 583 -3.01 0.15 -20.05
N VAL A 584 -3.02 1.45 -20.31
CA VAL A 584 -1.82 2.31 -20.19
C VAL A 584 -1.28 2.25 -18.77
N GLN A 585 -2.14 2.32 -17.76
CA GLN A 585 -1.74 2.20 -16.37
C GLN A 585 -1.11 0.83 -16.04
N ILE A 586 -1.66 -0.27 -16.55
CA ILE A 586 -1.11 -1.62 -16.34
C ILE A 586 0.30 -1.71 -16.92
N VAL A 587 0.52 -1.18 -18.13
CA VAL A 587 1.85 -1.15 -18.76
C VAL A 587 2.83 -0.33 -17.91
N ILE A 588 2.48 0.91 -17.56
CA ILE A 588 3.33 1.79 -16.73
C ILE A 588 3.70 1.12 -15.41
N LYS A 589 2.71 0.56 -14.70
CA LYS A 589 2.93 -0.11 -13.41
C LYS A 589 3.78 -1.36 -13.54
N THR A 590 3.60 -2.15 -14.60
CA THR A 590 4.38 -3.38 -14.82
C THR A 590 5.86 -3.03 -15.03
N VAL A 591 6.13 -2.05 -15.90
CA VAL A 591 7.49 -1.57 -16.15
C VAL A 591 8.09 -0.95 -14.88
N THR A 592 7.35 -0.11 -14.16
CA THR A 592 7.82 0.48 -12.89
C THR A 592 8.14 -0.59 -11.83
N ALA A 593 7.37 -1.67 -11.79
CA ALA A 593 7.55 -2.74 -10.80
C ALA A 593 8.81 -3.59 -11.02
N THR A 594 9.42 -3.59 -12.21
CA THR A 594 10.68 -4.34 -12.44
C THR A 594 11.85 -3.77 -11.62
N ALA A 595 11.86 -2.45 -11.40
CA ALA A 595 12.91 -1.76 -10.63
C ALA A 595 12.78 -1.95 -9.10
N ARG A 596 11.70 -2.57 -8.61
CA ARG A 596 11.47 -2.79 -7.16
C ARG A 596 12.55 -3.68 -6.55
N VAL A 597 12.92 -4.75 -7.25
CA VAL A 597 13.91 -5.73 -6.76
C VAL A 597 15.30 -5.11 -6.77
N SER A 598 15.70 -4.47 -7.86
CA SER A 598 17.01 -3.80 -7.97
C SER A 598 17.21 -2.74 -6.89
N SER A 599 16.24 -1.84 -6.70
CA SER A 599 16.30 -0.79 -5.68
C SER A 599 16.41 -1.36 -4.26
N SER A 600 15.69 -2.44 -3.96
CA SER A 600 15.75 -3.12 -2.65
C SER A 600 17.11 -3.78 -2.40
N VAL A 601 17.71 -4.40 -3.42
CA VAL A 601 19.05 -5.00 -3.31
C VAL A 601 20.10 -3.92 -3.03
N ILE A 602 20.04 -2.77 -3.70
CA ILE A 602 20.98 -1.66 -3.47
C ILE A 602 20.91 -1.16 -2.00
N HIS A 603 19.71 -1.05 -1.41
CA HIS A 603 19.58 -0.69 0.02
C HIS A 603 20.27 -1.69 0.94
N LEU A 604 20.03 -2.98 0.72
CA LEU A 604 20.56 -4.02 1.61
C LEU A 604 22.06 -4.25 1.45
N ARG A 605 22.61 -3.98 0.25
CA ARG A 605 24.02 -4.22 -0.08
C ARG A 605 24.91 -2.99 0.12
N SER A 606 24.31 -1.81 0.27
CA SER A 606 25.06 -0.59 0.56
C SER A 606 25.42 -0.44 2.04
N VAL A 607 24.93 -1.30 2.93
CA VAL A 607 25.16 -1.22 4.38
C VAL A 607 25.80 -2.49 4.92
N ASP A 608 26.57 -2.35 6.00
CA ASP A 608 27.20 -3.48 6.69
C ASP A 608 26.16 -4.38 7.34
N ASP A 609 26.47 -5.68 7.46
CA ASP A 609 25.57 -6.70 8.03
C ASP A 609 25.06 -6.34 9.43
N GLU A 610 25.89 -5.66 10.23
CA GLU A 610 25.58 -5.26 11.61
C GLU A 610 24.59 -4.08 11.70
N ASP A 611 24.53 -3.25 10.65
CA ASP A 611 23.73 -2.02 10.63
C ASP A 611 22.37 -2.19 9.91
N LYS A 612 22.11 -3.35 9.31
CA LYS A 612 20.88 -3.63 8.53
C LYS A 612 19.58 -3.32 9.27
N GLY A 613 19.48 -3.71 10.53
CA GLY A 613 18.28 -3.44 11.34
C GLY A 613 18.02 -1.94 11.54
N VAL A 614 19.08 -1.17 11.80
CA VAL A 614 19.02 0.29 11.94
C VAL A 614 18.74 0.95 10.59
N ALA A 615 19.35 0.45 9.50
CA ALA A 615 19.12 0.95 8.15
C ALA A 615 17.67 0.78 7.69
N LEU A 616 17.05 -0.38 7.97
CA LEU A 616 15.64 -0.61 7.68
C LEU A 616 14.72 0.27 8.54
N GLY A 617 15.02 0.41 9.83
CA GLY A 617 14.26 1.32 10.71
C GLY A 617 14.35 2.78 10.28
N ALA A 618 15.54 3.24 9.89
CA ALA A 618 15.77 4.57 9.34
C ALA A 618 15.05 4.76 8.00
N LEU A 619 15.14 3.78 7.09
CA LEU A 619 14.41 3.81 5.81
C LEU A 619 12.91 4.00 6.07
N THR A 620 12.29 3.18 6.93
CA THR A 620 10.87 3.32 7.27
C THR A 620 10.53 4.70 7.82
N ALA A 621 11.29 5.21 8.80
CA ALA A 621 11.02 6.53 9.38
C ALA A 621 11.11 7.67 8.34
N PHE A 622 12.11 7.63 7.46
CA PHE A 622 12.30 8.67 6.44
C PHE A 622 11.29 8.56 5.29
N LEU A 623 10.89 7.35 4.90
CA LEU A 623 9.81 7.15 3.94
C LEU A 623 8.48 7.68 4.48
N SER A 624 8.19 7.46 5.77
CA SER A 624 7.02 8.04 6.42
C SER A 624 7.11 9.57 6.47
N CYS A 625 8.24 10.12 6.93
CA CYS A 625 8.42 11.56 7.08
C CYS A 625 8.34 12.35 5.75
N PHE A 626 9.00 11.87 4.70
CA PHE A 626 9.18 12.63 3.46
C PHE A 626 8.36 12.11 2.28
N GLY A 627 7.82 10.89 2.36
CA GLY A 627 7.01 10.27 1.31
C GLY A 627 5.54 10.16 1.69
N LEU A 628 5.26 9.37 2.72
CA LEU A 628 3.90 8.92 3.03
C LEU A 628 3.06 9.96 3.78
N ILE A 629 3.65 10.80 4.64
CA ILE A 629 2.94 11.92 5.29
C ILE A 629 2.60 13.05 4.30
N PRO A 630 3.56 13.63 3.55
CA PRO A 630 3.25 14.76 2.67
C PRO A 630 2.35 14.37 1.49
N GLY A 631 2.43 13.13 0.98
CA GLY A 631 1.68 12.72 -0.22
C GLY A 631 0.16 12.92 -0.14
N PRO A 632 -0.55 12.31 0.84
CA PRO A 632 -1.98 12.48 1.00
C PRO A 632 -2.40 13.91 1.34
N ILE A 633 -1.56 14.66 2.06
CA ILE A 633 -1.85 16.05 2.44
C ILE A 633 -1.81 16.95 1.20
N ILE A 634 -0.75 16.84 0.39
CA ILE A 634 -0.58 17.61 -0.85
C ILE A 634 -1.71 17.27 -1.81
N MET A 635 -1.93 15.99 -2.09
CA MET A 635 -2.96 15.60 -3.05
C MET A 635 -4.37 15.90 -2.52
N GLY A 636 -4.64 15.71 -1.23
CA GLY A 636 -5.93 16.04 -0.62
C GLY A 636 -6.26 17.54 -0.76
N ALA A 637 -5.29 18.42 -0.51
CA ALA A 637 -5.47 19.87 -0.70
C ALA A 637 -5.69 20.25 -2.18
N VAL A 638 -4.99 19.59 -3.11
CA VAL A 638 -5.15 19.81 -4.55
C VAL A 638 -6.52 19.33 -5.03
N ILE A 639 -6.99 18.17 -4.57
CA ILE A 639 -8.33 17.64 -4.87
C ILE A 639 -9.42 18.58 -4.36
N ASP A 640 -9.28 19.05 -3.12
CA ASP A 640 -10.21 20.01 -2.52
C ASP A 640 -10.26 21.33 -3.31
N SER A 641 -9.14 21.76 -3.94
CA SER A 641 -9.13 22.95 -4.80
C SER A 641 -9.89 22.78 -6.12
N ALA A 642 -10.08 21.53 -6.58
CA ALA A 642 -10.86 21.22 -7.79
C ALA A 642 -12.36 21.07 -7.49
N CYS A 643 -12.82 21.30 -6.26
CA CYS A 643 -14.23 21.16 -5.90
C CYS A 643 -15.09 22.29 -6.46
N LEU A 644 -16.15 21.92 -7.19
CA LEU A 644 -17.17 22.84 -7.72
C LEU A 644 -18.36 22.98 -6.77
N LEU A 645 -18.74 21.90 -6.07
CA LEU A 645 -19.90 21.88 -5.19
C LEU A 645 -19.57 21.20 -3.85
N TRP A 646 -19.50 22.00 -2.79
CA TRP A 646 -19.27 21.53 -1.42
C TRP A 646 -20.58 21.09 -0.77
N ASP A 647 -20.54 19.99 -0.01
CA ASP A 647 -21.58 19.68 0.96
C ASP A 647 -21.41 20.64 2.16
N MET A 648 -22.41 21.47 2.40
CA MET A 648 -22.38 22.46 3.47
C MET A 648 -23.24 21.97 4.63
N SER A 649 -22.73 22.05 5.86
CA SER A 649 -23.51 21.72 7.05
C SER A 649 -23.20 22.74 8.15
N CYS A 650 -24.23 23.49 8.57
CA CYS A 650 -24.11 24.62 9.51
C CYS A 650 -22.96 25.58 9.14
N GLY A 651 -22.87 25.96 7.86
CA GLY A 651 -21.87 26.92 7.36
C GLY A 651 -20.43 26.37 7.23
N LYS A 652 -20.18 25.10 7.53
CA LYS A 652 -18.87 24.45 7.36
C LYS A 652 -18.84 23.58 6.10
N ARG A 653 -17.68 23.57 5.42
CA ARG A 653 -17.41 22.74 4.23
C ARG A 653 -17.17 21.28 4.65
N GLY A 654 -17.90 20.36 4.01
CA GLY A 654 -17.78 18.92 4.16
C GLY A 654 -17.15 18.23 2.95
N ASN A 655 -17.69 17.10 2.52
CA ASN A 655 -17.23 16.43 1.31
C ASN A 655 -17.63 17.22 0.06
N CYS A 656 -16.94 17.01 -1.04
CA CYS A 656 -17.31 17.61 -2.31
C CYS A 656 -18.19 16.65 -3.14
N TRP A 657 -19.30 17.17 -3.66
CA TRP A 657 -20.26 16.44 -4.51
C TRP A 657 -19.80 16.36 -5.97
N LEU A 658 -19.26 17.46 -6.49
CA LEU A 658 -18.85 17.60 -7.89
C LEU A 658 -17.48 18.26 -7.99
N TYR A 659 -16.59 17.64 -8.76
CA TYR A 659 -15.24 18.14 -9.04
C TYR A 659 -15.15 18.61 -10.49
N ASP A 660 -14.29 19.59 -10.73
CA ASP A 660 -13.81 19.93 -12.06
C ASP A 660 -12.92 18.80 -12.58
N SER A 661 -13.42 18.07 -13.58
CA SER A 661 -12.75 16.90 -14.15
C SER A 661 -11.40 17.23 -14.79
N ASP A 662 -11.21 18.42 -15.37
CA ASP A 662 -9.98 18.77 -16.08
C ASP A 662 -8.87 19.13 -15.11
N ILE A 663 -9.17 19.96 -14.11
CA ILE A 663 -8.22 20.31 -13.04
C ILE A 663 -7.85 19.03 -12.27
N PHE A 664 -8.84 18.20 -11.93
CA PHE A 664 -8.60 16.98 -11.19
C PHE A 664 -7.75 15.98 -11.99
N ARG A 665 -8.03 15.77 -13.28
CA ARG A 665 -7.22 14.92 -14.18
C ARG A 665 -5.79 15.42 -14.30
N LEU A 666 -5.59 16.72 -14.53
CA LEU A 666 -4.26 17.32 -14.66
C LEU A 666 -3.46 17.15 -13.36
N ALA A 667 -4.04 17.57 -12.24
CA ALA A 667 -3.41 17.52 -10.92
C ALA A 667 -3.00 16.09 -10.50
N MET A 668 -3.90 15.12 -10.68
CA MET A 668 -3.68 13.72 -10.27
C MET A 668 -2.48 13.07 -10.93
N HIS A 669 -2.07 13.56 -12.11
CA HIS A 669 -0.96 12.99 -12.87
C HIS A 669 0.27 13.90 -12.87
N LEU A 670 0.09 15.23 -12.85
CA LEU A 670 1.21 16.17 -12.88
C LEU A 670 2.00 16.17 -11.59
N VAL A 671 1.32 16.15 -10.45
CA VAL A 671 1.99 16.14 -9.15
C VAL A 671 2.88 14.90 -8.99
N PRO A 672 2.40 13.65 -9.23
CA PRO A 672 3.28 12.49 -9.25
C PRO A 672 4.38 12.54 -10.32
N ALA A 673 4.11 13.08 -11.52
CA ALA A 673 5.13 13.21 -12.57
C ALA A 673 6.31 14.09 -12.12
N VAL A 674 6.02 15.26 -11.53
CA VAL A 674 7.04 16.19 -11.03
C VAL A 674 7.89 15.53 -9.93
N PHE A 675 7.27 14.87 -8.96
CA PHE A 675 8.03 14.17 -7.91
C PHE A 675 8.83 12.98 -8.45
N THR A 676 8.29 12.24 -9.43
CA THR A 676 9.03 11.16 -10.10
C THR A 676 10.25 11.72 -10.84
N PHE A 677 10.13 12.87 -11.49
CA PHE A 677 11.26 13.52 -12.14
C PHE A 677 12.35 13.95 -11.15
N ILE A 678 11.96 14.48 -9.98
CA ILE A 678 12.90 14.84 -8.91
C ILE A 678 13.64 13.59 -8.38
N SER A 679 13.01 12.42 -8.37
CA SER A 679 13.66 11.21 -7.86
C SER A 679 14.87 10.77 -8.72
N VAL A 680 14.91 11.16 -10.00
CA VAL A 680 16.03 10.92 -10.92
C VAL A 680 17.37 11.42 -10.36
N PHE A 681 17.38 12.53 -9.62
CA PHE A 681 18.61 13.06 -9.02
C PHE A 681 19.24 12.06 -8.03
N GLY A 682 18.43 11.34 -7.25
CA GLY A 682 18.91 10.30 -6.36
C GLY A 682 19.47 9.09 -7.13
N ASP A 683 18.79 8.68 -8.21
CA ASP A 683 19.27 7.61 -9.07
C ASP A 683 20.60 7.97 -9.76
N ILE A 684 20.82 9.24 -10.16
CA ILE A 684 22.09 9.72 -10.73
C ILE A 684 23.22 9.61 -9.70
N VAL A 685 22.97 9.99 -8.44
CA VAL A 685 23.97 9.86 -7.35
C VAL A 685 24.36 8.40 -7.17
N VAL A 686 23.37 7.49 -7.12
CA VAL A 686 23.61 6.04 -7.00
C VAL A 686 24.38 5.53 -8.22
N PHE A 687 24.01 5.95 -9.44
CA PHE A 687 24.71 5.56 -10.67
C PHE A 687 26.18 5.94 -10.63
N TYR A 688 26.52 7.15 -10.18
CA TYR A 688 27.89 7.63 -10.09
C TYR A 688 28.73 6.82 -9.09
N TYR A 689 28.19 6.55 -7.89
CA TYR A 689 28.91 5.87 -6.81
C TYR A 689 28.81 4.33 -6.82
N SER A 690 27.91 3.73 -7.61
CA SER A 690 27.65 2.28 -7.62
C SER A 690 28.80 1.43 -8.18
N ARG A 691 29.84 2.02 -8.79
CA ARG A 691 30.95 1.28 -9.43
C ARG A 691 31.62 0.26 -8.47
N GLN A 692 31.67 0.56 -7.18
CA GLN A 692 32.36 -0.26 -6.18
C GLN A 692 31.42 -1.20 -5.41
N LEU A 693 30.12 -1.20 -5.69
CA LEU A 693 29.12 -1.96 -4.93
C LEU A 693 29.14 -3.45 -5.31
N ASP A 694 29.20 -4.35 -4.32
CA ASP A 694 29.03 -5.80 -4.56
C ASP A 694 27.57 -6.19 -4.36
N LEU A 695 26.85 -6.37 -5.46
CA LEU A 695 25.44 -6.75 -5.41
C LEU A 695 25.22 -8.22 -5.03
N TYR A 696 26.17 -9.09 -5.38
CA TYR A 696 26.00 -10.55 -5.28
C TYR A 696 26.81 -11.18 -4.15
N GLY A 697 27.77 -10.46 -3.58
CA GLY A 697 28.63 -10.96 -2.49
C GLY A 697 29.66 -11.97 -2.97
N GLU A 698 30.05 -11.91 -4.24
CA GLU A 698 30.96 -12.86 -4.89
C GLU A 698 32.43 -12.40 -4.83
N ARG A 699 32.71 -11.13 -4.53
CA ARG A 699 34.10 -10.65 -4.38
C ARG A 699 34.86 -11.37 -3.26
N ASP A 700 34.16 -11.75 -2.18
CA ASP A 700 34.72 -12.54 -1.08
C ASP A 700 34.98 -14.01 -1.42
N ASN A 701 34.40 -14.52 -2.52
CA ASN A 701 34.66 -15.86 -3.02
C ASN A 701 35.78 -15.86 -4.06
N GLU A 702 35.87 -14.83 -4.90
CA GLU A 702 36.99 -14.68 -5.85
C GLU A 702 38.33 -14.46 -5.12
N ILE A 703 38.37 -13.63 -4.06
CA ILE A 703 39.58 -13.46 -3.22
C ILE A 703 39.98 -14.79 -2.52
N LYS A 704 39.02 -15.67 -2.24
CA LYS A 704 39.32 -17.01 -1.67
C LYS A 704 39.83 -17.97 -2.72
N VAL A 705 39.28 -17.95 -3.93
CA VAL A 705 39.76 -18.76 -5.04
C VAL A 705 41.14 -18.29 -5.50
N GLU A 706 41.43 -16.99 -5.50
CA GLU A 706 42.77 -16.46 -5.77
C GLU A 706 43.77 -16.81 -4.67
N LYS A 707 43.37 -16.84 -3.39
CA LYS A 707 44.25 -17.32 -2.31
C LYS A 707 44.48 -18.83 -2.36
N GLU A 708 43.45 -19.62 -2.67
CA GLU A 708 43.57 -21.07 -2.84
C GLU A 708 44.30 -21.46 -4.13
N ALA A 709 44.27 -20.62 -5.18
CA ALA A 709 45.04 -20.81 -6.41
C ALA A 709 46.48 -20.27 -6.30
N GLY A 710 46.70 -19.25 -5.46
CA GLY A 710 48.00 -18.63 -5.20
C GLY A 710 48.92 -19.45 -4.30
N GLU A 711 48.41 -20.45 -3.57
CA GLU A 711 49.22 -21.36 -2.74
C GLU A 711 49.85 -22.54 -3.51
N THR A 712 49.74 -22.57 -4.84
CA THR A 712 50.43 -23.57 -5.69
C THR A 712 51.67 -23.05 -6.42
N ASP A 713 52.14 -21.83 -6.18
CA ASP A 713 53.40 -21.38 -6.78
C ASP A 713 54.17 -20.36 -5.91
N GLU A 714 54.85 -20.84 -4.88
CA GLU A 714 55.99 -20.10 -4.30
C GLU A 714 57.25 -20.36 -5.13
N SER A 715 57.56 -19.44 -6.05
CA SER A 715 58.94 -18.96 -6.17
C SER A 715 59.04 -17.50 -6.66
N LYS A 716 59.51 -16.66 -5.71
CA LYS A 716 60.21 -15.36 -5.83
C LYS A 716 59.44 -14.09 -5.46
N PRO A 717 60.06 -13.18 -4.67
CA PRO A 717 59.44 -11.96 -4.19
C PRO A 717 59.54 -10.86 -5.26
N LEU A 718 58.50 -10.03 -5.39
CA LEU A 718 58.58 -8.77 -6.13
C LEU A 718 58.60 -7.59 -5.18
N ASN A 719 59.68 -6.82 -5.31
CA ASN A 719 59.90 -5.55 -4.67
C ASN A 719 58.86 -4.50 -5.09
N VAL A 720 58.56 -3.65 -4.11
CA VAL A 720 58.11 -2.26 -4.17
C VAL A 720 58.52 -1.54 -5.46
N VAL A 721 57.56 -0.94 -6.17
CA VAL A 721 57.70 0.35 -6.86
C VAL A 721 56.38 1.12 -6.77
N GLU A 722 56.45 2.25 -6.07
CA GLU A 722 55.55 3.41 -6.08
C GLU A 722 55.83 4.20 -7.38
N GLU A 723 54.82 4.67 -8.13
CA GLU A 723 54.95 5.97 -8.81
C GLU A 723 53.60 6.57 -9.26
N GLU A 724 53.60 7.91 -9.18
CA GLU A 724 52.53 8.87 -9.35
C GLU A 724 52.25 9.25 -10.83
N ALA A 725 51.24 10.11 -10.97
CA ALA A 725 50.73 10.80 -12.15
C ALA A 725 51.76 11.43 -13.10
N ILE A 726 51.35 11.67 -14.36
CA ILE A 726 51.27 13.00 -15.04
C ILE A 726 51.02 12.82 -16.57
N GLU A 727 50.05 13.60 -17.09
CA GLU A 727 49.90 14.21 -18.45
C GLU A 727 50.16 13.38 -19.74
N SER A 728 49.66 13.71 -20.92
CA SER A 728 48.59 14.51 -21.52
C SER A 728 48.75 14.29 -23.05
N THR A 729 47.74 14.65 -23.86
CA THR A 729 47.75 14.68 -25.34
C THR A 729 47.77 13.29 -26.02
N GLY A 730 47.05 13.00 -27.10
CA GLY A 730 46.17 13.75 -27.98
C GLY A 730 45.84 12.85 -29.18
N THR A 731 44.72 13.13 -29.85
CA THR A 731 44.36 12.76 -31.24
C THR A 731 44.31 11.27 -31.62
N SER A 732 43.10 10.76 -31.88
CA SER A 732 42.54 10.50 -33.22
C SER A 732 43.12 9.26 -33.88
N ASP A 733 42.34 8.17 -33.97
CA ASP A 733 41.82 7.74 -35.26
C ASP A 733 40.91 6.52 -35.16
N MET A 734 39.99 6.53 -36.10
CA MET A 734 38.83 5.70 -36.35
C MET A 734 39.24 4.57 -37.28
N VAL A 735 39.10 3.28 -36.91
CA VAL A 735 39.00 2.18 -37.89
C VAL A 735 38.06 1.06 -37.39
N LEU A 736 37.17 0.72 -38.33
CA LEU A 736 36.11 -0.28 -38.42
C LEU A 736 36.47 -1.78 -38.24
N ASN A 737 35.39 -2.56 -38.03
CA ASN A 737 35.16 -4.00 -38.30
C ASN A 737 35.82 -4.96 -37.28
N VAL A 738 35.12 -5.85 -36.58
CA VAL A 738 33.99 -6.75 -36.93
C VAL A 738 33.10 -6.95 -35.71
#